data_AF-A0A9E6W6J6-F1
#
_entry.id   AF-A0A9E6W6J6-F1
#
_cell.length_a   1.000
_cell.length_b   1.000
_cell.length_c   1.000
_cell.angle_alpha   90.00
_cell.angle_beta   90.00
_cell.angle_gamma   90.00
#
_symmetry.space_group_name_H-M   'P 1'
#
loop_
_entity.id
_entity.type
_entity.pdbx_description
1 polymer ?
#
loop_
_entity_poly.entity_id
_entity_poly.type
_entity_poly.pdbx_seq_one_letter_code
_entity_poly.pdbx_strand_id
1 'polypeptide(L)'
;MKKILLALALLGSSALSLRAQTYSGGSGTKADPYQIATKADLKYLSENADETKKHFLQTADIHFNSTDFAVGGDFYNNGEGFIPLGMGNFGFEGSYHGGGHIIDSLYINRPTNSAAFLLRTYSNDTFGYLGLTNVNFTGSNFAGAFAGQVYWGTVMDVYATGVINGEDRVGGIAGANSGAIIRCYSNATVNGNRSLGGIVGGNEGIVHNCYATGAVTGTVENIGGLCGYAGWSSNIRNCFSAGMVSGANRTGGLIGYSFGGSVSESFWDSQTSGWVTGNPGSPRTTAELQSQATFAAWDFANTWKMGNCITNNGYPILKYQTLNIPNATVNFTLEAEVKNEFCNDGATGEIDLTVNGTSDYTYSWSSGAYSEDVIGLAVGTYNLVVTDKANCGTIDTSFDISLEPYFNGSAQATASAVCVSGPSTVSLSHSAYGAKYFLRDSNNTIVDGPVIGTGGAINFTTGNITTNTNFSILGASINSGNSLDTVTLNAMEFTGNTDAKLVSLGTDLWADSFVGRSAFTIEAWINRSDLGHLHTIFSNYNGSYPLLLRIDNDKIAMHTNSAVSVTGTSILPVGEWIHIAGTYDGTSVRLYVNGIQEGLASYNQTLIAANGELKIGGGINNGTEYFRGSIADVRLWNRAKTATEIQLQMNDKLVGTEAGLVANYQFNEGNGAIVANSTGAIYHGNVVNNANWVTGPSLTQVLCTEQFATTVMAVVSNDFPDSTTSVDMQTITSNEDGATYQWIDCNDNNKAIDGATSQSYTATVNGSYAVIVSNGTCTSTSACVNITNVGMEEIAQGEVLVYPNPSQGKVTVQLKHTDAEIQSIKVLSVLGKELSVWQGAEQSVNLDLSTLAKGVYFIAISVADQTTLKRIVIE
;
A
#
# COMPACT_ATOMS: atom_id res chain seq x y z
N MET A 1 -17.62 103.03 67.14
CA MET A 1 -18.56 101.95 66.76
C MET A 1 -18.00 101.32 65.49
N LYS A 2 -17.26 100.20 65.50
CA LYS A 2 -17.60 98.80 65.84
C LYS A 2 -18.66 98.18 64.91
N LYS A 3 -18.20 97.14 64.19
CA LYS A 3 -18.91 96.07 63.46
C LYS A 3 -19.47 96.42 62.07
N ILE A 4 -18.69 96.11 61.03
CA ILE A 4 -18.88 94.93 60.16
C ILE A 4 -17.55 94.76 59.38
N LEU A 5 -16.72 93.83 59.86
CA LEU A 5 -15.55 93.27 59.18
C LEU A 5 -15.59 91.78 59.51
N LEU A 6 -15.16 90.94 58.55
CA LEU A 6 -14.96 89.48 58.63
C LEU A 6 -16.10 88.57 58.12
N ALA A 7 -16.23 88.50 56.79
CA ALA A 7 -16.37 87.25 56.03
C ALA A 7 -16.11 87.50 54.52
N LEU A 8 -15.05 88.27 54.22
CA LEU A 8 -14.43 88.42 52.90
C LEU A 8 -12.97 87.98 53.06
N ALA A 9 -12.72 86.67 53.06
CA ALA A 9 -11.37 86.10 53.08
C ALA A 9 -11.40 84.62 52.65
N LEU A 10 -11.67 84.38 51.37
CA LEU A 10 -11.16 83.24 50.59
C LEU A 10 -11.23 83.60 49.09
N LEU A 11 -10.72 84.80 48.77
CA LEU A 11 -10.16 85.11 47.46
C LEU A 11 -8.68 84.71 47.54
N GLY A 12 -8.43 83.41 47.37
CA GLY A 12 -7.10 82.84 47.17
C GLY A 12 -6.90 82.63 45.68
N SER A 13 -5.94 83.36 45.13
CA SER A 13 -5.43 83.23 43.76
C SER A 13 -5.22 81.78 43.32
N SER A 14 -5.92 81.38 42.26
CA SER A 14 -5.30 80.59 41.20
C SER A 14 -5.48 81.38 39.92
N ALA A 15 -4.39 81.98 39.45
CA ALA A 15 -4.29 82.41 38.08
C ALA A 15 -4.71 81.21 37.22
N LEU A 16 -5.76 81.37 36.40
CA LEU A 16 -5.89 80.54 35.21
C LEU A 16 -4.65 80.84 34.37
N SER A 17 -3.62 80.00 34.52
CA SER A 17 -2.66 79.80 33.46
C SER A 17 -3.47 79.25 32.29
N LEU A 18 -3.81 80.12 31.33
CA LEU A 18 -4.13 79.71 29.98
C LEU A 18 -2.86 79.07 29.41
N ARG A 19 -2.58 77.82 29.79
CA ARG A 19 -1.58 77.02 29.08
C ARG A 19 -2.29 76.62 27.79
N ALA A 20 -1.91 77.23 26.67
CA ALA A 20 -2.19 76.66 25.37
C ALA A 20 -1.79 75.17 25.46
N GLN A 21 -2.71 74.26 25.14
CA GLN A 21 -2.35 72.85 25.08
C GLN A 21 -1.27 72.72 24.02
N THR A 22 -0.06 72.38 24.44
CA THR A 22 1.08 72.15 23.56
C THR A 22 1.29 70.65 23.44
N TYR A 23 1.60 70.19 22.23
CA TYR A 23 2.06 68.83 21.99
C TYR A 23 3.18 68.43 22.97
N SER A 24 3.34 67.13 23.20
CA SER A 24 4.37 66.56 24.08
C SER A 24 5.81 66.97 23.76
N GLY A 25 6.06 67.50 22.56
CA GLY A 25 7.33 68.09 22.15
C GLY A 25 7.29 68.63 20.72
N GLY A 26 8.37 69.27 20.30
CA GLY A 26 8.57 69.78 18.93
C GLY A 26 7.93 71.13 18.61
N SER A 27 8.23 71.65 17.42
CA SER A 27 7.75 72.95 16.92
C SER A 27 6.87 72.83 15.66
N GLY A 28 6.59 71.60 15.21
CA GLY A 28 5.76 71.31 14.04
C GLY A 28 6.46 71.57 12.70
N THR A 29 7.77 71.84 12.72
CA THR A 29 8.59 71.97 11.53
C THR A 29 9.13 70.60 11.11
N LYS A 30 9.55 70.44 9.85
CA LYS A 30 10.08 69.16 9.36
C LYS A 30 11.33 68.67 10.12
N ALA A 31 12.16 69.60 10.59
CA ALA A 31 13.37 69.29 11.36
C ALA A 31 13.09 69.01 12.85
N ASP A 32 11.94 69.46 13.35
CA ASP A 32 11.53 69.34 14.74
C ASP A 32 10.00 69.14 14.80
N PRO A 33 9.52 67.94 14.39
CA PRO A 33 8.09 67.65 14.26
C PRO A 33 7.41 67.61 15.63
N TYR A 34 6.13 67.95 15.67
CA TYR A 34 5.33 67.81 16.88
C TYR A 34 5.23 66.35 17.30
N GLN A 35 5.45 66.10 18.60
CA GLN A 35 5.45 64.75 19.15
C GLN A 35 4.04 64.34 19.60
N ILE A 36 3.58 63.21 19.09
CA ILE A 36 2.34 62.55 19.52
C ILE A 36 2.72 61.44 20.49
N ALA A 37 2.65 61.70 21.80
CA ALA A 37 2.97 60.72 22.84
C ALA A 37 1.73 60.27 23.63
N THR A 38 0.64 61.02 23.53
CA THR A 38 -0.57 60.79 24.34
C THR A 38 -1.84 60.93 23.49
N LYS A 39 -2.96 60.40 24.00
CA LYS A 39 -4.29 60.66 23.43
C LYS A 39 -4.58 62.16 23.32
N ALA A 40 -4.16 62.95 24.31
CA ALA A 40 -4.39 64.38 24.33
C ALA A 40 -3.70 65.11 23.17
N ASP A 41 -2.50 64.69 22.78
CA ASP A 41 -1.78 65.21 21.59
C ASP A 41 -2.56 64.92 20.31
N LEU A 42 -3.03 63.67 20.17
CA LEU A 42 -3.77 63.22 18.99
C LEU A 42 -5.15 63.91 18.90
N LYS A 43 -5.83 64.08 20.03
CA LYS A 43 -7.07 64.87 20.12
C LYS A 43 -6.86 66.29 19.64
N TYR A 44 -5.81 66.95 20.12
CA TYR A 44 -5.49 68.32 19.74
C TYR A 44 -5.26 68.44 18.23
N LEU A 45 -4.51 67.52 17.63
CA LEU A 45 -4.37 67.47 16.16
C LEU A 45 -5.72 67.31 15.44
N SER A 46 -6.60 66.45 15.95
CA SER A 46 -7.90 66.19 15.31
C SER A 46 -8.88 67.36 15.37
N GLU A 47 -8.78 68.20 16.42
CA GLU A 47 -9.71 69.31 16.65
C GLU A 47 -9.23 70.65 16.05
N ASN A 48 -7.98 70.74 15.58
CA ASN A 48 -7.38 71.98 15.08
C ASN A 48 -6.97 71.86 13.60
N ALA A 49 -7.83 72.36 12.70
CA ALA A 49 -7.64 72.22 11.26
C ALA A 49 -6.35 72.88 10.71
N ASP A 50 -5.84 73.94 11.36
CA ASP A 50 -4.61 74.63 10.94
C ASP A 50 -3.34 73.78 11.15
N GLU A 51 -3.42 72.74 11.98
CA GLU A 51 -2.30 71.83 12.27
C GLU A 51 -2.03 70.86 11.12
N THR A 52 -2.98 70.71 10.18
CA THR A 52 -2.90 69.76 9.04
C THR A 52 -1.77 70.05 8.04
N LYS A 53 -1.07 71.19 8.20
CA LYS A 53 0.10 71.60 7.39
C LYS A 53 1.44 71.38 8.09
N LYS A 54 1.41 70.90 9.34
CA LYS A 54 2.61 70.70 10.19
C LYS A 54 3.13 69.28 10.09
N HIS A 55 4.29 69.04 10.70
CA HIS A 55 4.95 67.74 10.70
C HIS A 55 4.85 67.08 12.07
N PHE A 56 4.54 65.77 12.09
CA PHE A 56 4.28 65.00 13.31
C PHE A 56 5.13 63.74 13.39
N LEU A 57 5.57 63.41 14.60
CA LEU A 57 6.24 62.15 14.95
C LEU A 57 5.52 61.53 16.14
N GLN A 58 4.99 60.32 15.99
CA GLN A 58 4.49 59.56 17.13
C GLN A 58 5.66 58.92 17.88
N THR A 59 5.63 59.01 19.22
CA THR A 59 6.72 58.57 20.10
C THR A 59 6.27 57.55 21.15
N ALA A 60 5.00 57.15 21.13
CA ALA A 60 4.44 56.13 22.00
C ALA A 60 3.22 55.47 21.33
N ASP A 61 2.89 54.26 21.76
CA ASP A 61 1.65 53.60 21.38
C ASP A 61 0.44 54.29 22.03
N ILE A 62 -0.65 54.44 21.29
CA ILE A 62 -1.88 55.08 21.75
C ILE A 62 -3.00 54.05 21.80
N HIS A 63 -3.50 53.73 22.99
CA HIS A 63 -4.52 52.70 23.19
C HIS A 63 -5.87 53.28 23.59
N PHE A 64 -6.86 53.18 22.71
CA PHE A 64 -8.24 53.55 23.03
C PHE A 64 -9.01 52.39 23.67
N ASN A 65 -10.09 52.73 24.36
CA ASN A 65 -11.09 51.79 24.86
C ASN A 65 -12.49 52.40 24.68
N SER A 66 -13.52 51.60 24.96
CA SER A 66 -14.92 51.99 24.75
C SER A 66 -15.35 53.22 25.55
N THR A 67 -14.72 53.51 26.70
CA THR A 67 -15.06 54.67 27.53
C THR A 67 -14.57 55.99 26.94
N ASP A 68 -13.50 55.97 26.11
CA ASP A 68 -12.99 57.18 25.46
C ASP A 68 -14.03 57.80 24.51
N PHE A 69 -14.88 56.97 23.89
CA PHE A 69 -15.90 57.37 22.91
C PHE A 69 -17.33 57.38 23.47
N ALA A 70 -17.54 57.00 24.73
CA ALA A 70 -18.86 56.99 25.38
C ALA A 70 -19.24 58.39 25.87
N VAL A 71 -20.52 58.65 26.17
CA VAL A 71 -20.99 59.94 26.70
C VAL A 71 -20.16 60.34 27.94
N GLY A 72 -19.47 61.49 27.86
CA GLY A 72 -18.58 61.99 28.92
C GLY A 72 -17.11 61.61 28.76
N GLY A 73 -16.75 60.78 27.77
CA GLY A 73 -15.36 60.48 27.40
C GLY A 73 -14.72 61.59 26.56
N ASP A 74 -13.39 61.63 26.56
CA ASP A 74 -12.59 62.69 25.92
C ASP A 74 -12.79 62.78 24.40
N PHE A 75 -13.20 61.69 23.74
CA PHE A 75 -13.42 61.62 22.29
C PHE A 75 -14.90 61.45 21.93
N TYR A 76 -15.80 61.72 22.87
CA TYR A 76 -17.23 61.72 22.58
C TYR A 76 -17.61 62.89 21.65
N ASN A 77 -17.89 62.57 20.40
CA ASN A 77 -18.41 63.51 19.41
C ASN A 77 -19.81 63.08 18.94
N ASN A 78 -20.80 63.13 19.83
CA ASN A 78 -22.19 62.73 19.54
C ASN A 78 -22.34 61.32 18.94
N GLY A 79 -21.46 60.39 19.34
CA GLY A 79 -21.44 59.02 18.82
C GLY A 79 -20.70 58.84 17.48
N GLU A 80 -20.14 59.90 16.88
CA GLU A 80 -19.34 59.80 15.65
C GLU A 80 -17.89 59.35 15.90
N GLY A 81 -17.44 59.36 17.16
CA GLY A 81 -16.08 58.98 17.54
C GLY A 81 -15.01 60.02 17.15
N PHE A 82 -13.83 59.53 16.79
CA PHE A 82 -12.68 60.36 16.44
C PHE A 82 -12.99 61.29 15.25
N ILE A 83 -12.43 62.50 15.28
CA ILE A 83 -12.55 63.50 14.20
C ILE A 83 -11.42 63.21 13.19
N PRO A 84 -11.73 62.78 11.96
CA PRO A 84 -10.73 62.55 10.92
C PRO A 84 -9.84 63.78 10.67
N LEU A 85 -8.56 63.57 10.40
CA LEU A 85 -7.65 64.66 10.05
C LEU A 85 -7.94 65.17 8.62
N GLY A 86 -7.90 66.48 8.44
CA GLY A 86 -8.19 67.12 7.16
C GLY A 86 -9.68 67.24 6.84
N MET A 87 -10.54 67.45 7.86
CA MET A 87 -11.96 67.80 7.67
C MET A 87 -12.13 69.21 7.07
N GLY A 88 -13.03 69.33 6.09
CA GLY A 88 -13.30 70.57 5.35
C GLY A 88 -12.72 70.57 3.93
N ASN A 89 -12.43 71.75 3.37
CA ASN A 89 -11.80 71.89 2.03
C ASN A 89 -10.27 71.75 2.05
N PHE A 90 -9.68 71.55 3.22
CA PHE A 90 -8.24 71.56 3.44
C PHE A 90 -7.83 70.14 3.87
N GLY A 91 -7.38 69.31 2.91
CA GLY A 91 -6.87 67.99 3.28
C GLY A 91 -5.53 68.09 4.01
N PHE A 92 -4.95 66.95 4.39
CA PHE A 92 -3.68 66.90 5.11
C PHE A 92 -2.49 67.18 4.17
N GLU A 93 -1.84 68.34 4.36
CA GLU A 93 -0.70 68.82 3.57
C GLU A 93 0.65 68.54 4.26
N GLY A 94 0.64 68.32 5.56
CA GLY A 94 1.81 68.04 6.39
C GLY A 94 2.31 66.59 6.28
N SER A 95 3.16 66.17 7.22
CA SER A 95 3.66 64.78 7.31
C SER A 95 3.34 64.16 8.66
N TYR A 96 3.11 62.85 8.70
CA TYR A 96 2.92 62.12 9.94
C TYR A 96 3.74 60.83 9.89
N HIS A 97 4.71 60.73 10.79
CA HIS A 97 5.58 59.58 10.94
C HIS A 97 5.22 58.85 12.23
N GLY A 98 4.75 57.61 12.16
CA GLY A 98 4.29 56.85 13.32
C GLY A 98 5.41 56.32 14.22
N GLY A 99 6.67 56.43 13.82
CA GLY A 99 7.81 56.00 14.65
C GLY A 99 7.89 54.49 14.87
N GLY A 100 7.07 53.70 14.17
CA GLY A 100 6.90 52.27 14.40
C GLY A 100 5.87 51.92 15.47
N HIS A 101 5.17 52.92 16.02
CA HIS A 101 4.13 52.75 17.03
C HIS A 101 2.77 52.34 16.45
N ILE A 102 1.83 52.06 17.35
CA ILE A 102 0.44 51.77 17.00
C ILE A 102 -0.55 52.81 17.56
N ILE A 103 -1.68 52.94 16.89
CA ILE A 103 -2.91 53.46 17.48
C ILE A 103 -3.92 52.32 17.48
N ASP A 104 -4.30 51.88 18.67
CA ASP A 104 -5.16 50.73 18.89
C ASP A 104 -6.59 51.14 19.25
N SER A 105 -7.57 50.41 18.72
CA SER A 105 -8.99 50.51 19.06
C SER A 105 -9.63 51.87 18.72
N LEU A 106 -9.16 52.53 17.67
CA LEU A 106 -9.71 53.79 17.17
C LEU A 106 -11.12 53.57 16.57
N TYR A 107 -12.08 54.44 16.92
CA TYR A 107 -13.47 54.36 16.49
C TYR A 107 -13.90 55.59 15.69
N ILE A 108 -14.51 55.38 14.52
CA ILE A 108 -15.09 56.43 13.67
C ILE A 108 -16.43 55.92 13.14
N ASN A 109 -17.52 56.68 13.34
CA ASN A 109 -18.85 56.31 12.89
C ASN A 109 -19.55 57.47 12.18
N ARG A 110 -19.36 57.52 10.86
CA ARG A 110 -19.83 58.59 9.98
C ARG A 110 -20.58 58.00 8.78
N PRO A 111 -21.76 57.38 8.97
CA PRO A 111 -22.46 56.61 7.94
C PRO A 111 -22.90 57.43 6.72
N THR A 112 -22.81 58.76 6.76
CA THR A 112 -23.16 59.67 5.65
C THR A 112 -21.95 60.42 5.07
N ASN A 113 -20.75 60.20 5.60
CA ASN A 113 -19.52 60.89 5.20
C ASN A 113 -18.34 59.92 5.05
N SER A 114 -17.21 60.40 4.56
CA SER A 114 -15.97 59.61 4.51
C SER A 114 -15.46 59.30 5.93
N ALA A 115 -14.85 58.12 6.10
CA ALA A 115 -14.33 57.66 7.39
C ALA A 115 -12.92 57.10 7.22
N ALA A 116 -11.95 57.78 7.82
CA ALA A 116 -10.55 57.39 7.84
C ALA A 116 -9.78 58.19 8.88
N PHE A 117 -8.56 57.76 9.21
CA PHE A 117 -7.65 58.57 10.02
C PHE A 117 -7.37 59.93 9.35
N LEU A 118 -7.09 59.93 8.04
CA LEU A 118 -7.01 61.11 7.19
C LEU A 118 -8.15 61.09 6.17
N LEU A 119 -8.93 62.15 6.01
CA LEU A 119 -9.93 62.15 4.93
C LEU A 119 -9.28 62.25 3.56
N ARG A 120 -8.24 63.08 3.43
CA ARG A 120 -7.58 63.35 2.16
C ARG A 120 -6.12 63.74 2.34
N THR A 121 -5.23 63.21 1.50
CA THR A 121 -3.81 63.64 1.46
C THR A 121 -3.56 64.59 0.29
N TYR A 122 -2.90 65.72 0.56
CA TYR A 122 -2.39 66.67 -0.46
C TYR A 122 -0.88 66.92 -0.34
N SER A 123 -0.21 66.16 0.52
CA SER A 123 1.21 66.38 0.82
C SER A 123 2.13 65.86 -0.28
N ASN A 124 3.26 66.54 -0.48
CA ASN A 124 4.42 65.95 -1.17
C ASN A 124 5.32 65.13 -0.21
N ASP A 125 5.03 65.19 1.09
CA ASP A 125 5.74 64.44 2.12
C ASP A 125 5.05 63.11 2.43
N THR A 126 5.75 62.29 3.21
CA THR A 126 5.37 60.90 3.49
C THR A 126 4.46 60.80 4.71
N PHE A 127 3.41 59.98 4.61
CA PHE A 127 2.68 59.44 5.74
C PHE A 127 3.07 57.97 5.92
N GLY A 128 3.53 57.57 7.10
CA GLY A 128 3.98 56.20 7.27
C GLY A 128 4.47 55.77 8.64
N TYR A 129 4.98 54.53 8.71
CA TYR A 129 5.55 53.90 9.92
C TYR A 129 4.57 53.81 11.09
N LEU A 130 3.31 53.46 10.81
CA LEU A 130 2.24 53.42 11.81
C LEU A 130 1.37 52.18 11.64
N GLY A 131 0.99 51.55 12.75
CA GLY A 131 -0.06 50.53 12.79
C GLY A 131 -1.38 51.09 13.31
N LEU A 132 -2.49 50.88 12.60
CA LEU A 132 -3.84 51.10 13.12
C LEU A 132 -4.46 49.74 13.44
N THR A 133 -4.49 49.38 14.73
CA THR A 133 -4.96 48.05 15.16
C THR A 133 -6.36 48.12 15.74
N ASN A 134 -7.15 47.07 15.51
CA ASN A 134 -8.50 46.92 16.05
C ASN A 134 -9.43 48.11 15.75
N VAL A 135 -9.30 48.73 14.57
CA VAL A 135 -10.16 49.86 14.20
C VAL A 135 -11.60 49.39 14.01
N ASN A 136 -12.56 50.27 14.27
CA ASN A 136 -13.96 50.06 13.91
C ASN A 136 -14.51 51.32 13.24
N PHE A 137 -14.41 51.34 11.91
CA PHE A 137 -14.73 52.49 11.10
C PHE A 137 -15.99 52.23 10.27
N THR A 138 -16.90 53.20 10.27
CA THR A 138 -18.09 53.21 9.41
C THR A 138 -18.15 54.53 8.66
N GLY A 139 -18.17 54.48 7.33
CA GLY A 139 -18.33 55.62 6.43
C GLY A 139 -19.45 55.41 5.41
N SER A 140 -19.66 56.37 4.51
CA SER A 140 -20.39 56.20 3.24
C SER A 140 -19.37 56.03 2.10
N ASN A 141 -19.07 57.10 1.37
CA ASN A 141 -18.09 57.10 0.28
C ASN A 141 -16.65 57.32 0.80
N PHE A 142 -15.67 56.62 0.22
CA PHE A 142 -14.24 56.79 0.53
C PHE A 142 -13.90 56.46 1.99
N ALA A 143 -14.09 55.20 2.37
CA ALA A 143 -13.74 54.71 3.70
C ALA A 143 -12.45 53.88 3.66
N GLY A 144 -11.54 54.12 4.61
CA GLY A 144 -10.33 53.31 4.78
C GLY A 144 -9.61 53.62 6.08
N ALA A 145 -8.72 52.74 6.55
CA ALA A 145 -8.08 52.94 7.85
C ALA A 145 -7.24 54.22 7.88
N PHE A 146 -6.36 54.40 6.89
CA PHE A 146 -5.42 55.52 6.89
C PHE A 146 -5.93 56.72 6.10
N ALA A 147 -6.50 56.47 4.93
CA ALA A 147 -6.95 57.55 4.05
C ALA A 147 -8.33 57.30 3.46
N GLY A 148 -9.22 58.30 3.49
CA GLY A 148 -10.41 58.27 2.65
C GLY A 148 -9.99 58.32 1.19
N GLN A 149 -9.15 59.31 0.85
CA GLN A 149 -8.57 59.47 -0.47
C GLN A 149 -7.08 59.84 -0.39
N VAL A 150 -6.23 59.06 -1.06
CA VAL A 150 -4.83 59.43 -1.31
C VAL A 150 -4.81 60.23 -2.61
N TYR A 151 -4.94 61.56 -2.55
CA TYR A 151 -5.06 62.39 -3.76
C TYR A 151 -3.69 62.70 -4.36
N TRP A 152 -2.82 63.32 -3.57
CA TRP A 152 -1.39 63.46 -3.85
C TRP A 152 -0.57 63.02 -2.62
N GLY A 153 0.67 62.58 -2.86
CA GLY A 153 1.58 62.09 -1.83
C GLY A 153 1.64 60.57 -1.74
N THR A 154 2.28 60.10 -0.66
CA THR A 154 2.50 58.66 -0.45
C THR A 154 2.08 58.23 0.96
N VAL A 155 1.27 57.18 1.02
CA VAL A 155 1.03 56.38 2.24
C VAL A 155 1.94 55.15 2.14
N MET A 156 2.91 55.02 3.05
CA MET A 156 3.85 53.90 3.00
C MET A 156 4.18 53.31 4.37
N ASP A 157 4.59 52.04 4.39
CA ASP A 157 5.06 51.36 5.60
C ASP A 157 4.01 51.44 6.72
N VAL A 158 2.76 51.14 6.39
CA VAL A 158 1.64 51.14 7.34
C VAL A 158 0.87 49.82 7.30
N TYR A 159 0.16 49.53 8.39
CA TYR A 159 -0.75 48.39 8.42
C TYR A 159 -2.01 48.62 9.23
N ALA A 160 -3.08 47.94 8.84
CA ALA A 160 -4.39 48.07 9.49
C ALA A 160 -5.00 46.71 9.86
N THR A 161 -5.65 46.64 11.03
CA THR A 161 -6.50 45.51 11.46
C THR A 161 -7.81 46.03 12.04
N GLY A 162 -8.86 45.19 12.05
CA GLY A 162 -10.18 45.58 12.57
C GLY A 162 -11.27 45.48 11.50
N VAL A 163 -12.25 46.38 11.55
CA VAL A 163 -13.42 46.39 10.66
C VAL A 163 -13.59 47.76 10.03
N ILE A 164 -13.80 47.78 8.71
CA ILE A 164 -14.08 48.99 7.94
C ILE A 164 -15.35 48.75 7.12
N ASN A 165 -16.38 49.52 7.42
CA ASN A 165 -17.66 49.50 6.74
C ASN A 165 -17.81 50.77 5.90
N GLY A 166 -18.33 50.64 4.69
CA GLY A 166 -18.69 51.77 3.84
C GLY A 166 -19.71 51.42 2.77
N GLU A 167 -20.04 52.36 1.88
CA GLU A 167 -20.98 52.13 0.78
C GLU A 167 -20.25 52.00 -0.57
N ASP A 168 -19.43 52.98 -0.94
CA ASP A 168 -18.68 53.00 -2.21
C ASP A 168 -17.22 53.39 -1.98
N ARG A 169 -16.30 52.72 -2.68
CA ARG A 169 -14.85 52.93 -2.57
C ARG A 169 -14.36 52.76 -1.15
N VAL A 170 -14.37 51.51 -0.70
CA VAL A 170 -13.92 51.13 0.64
C VAL A 170 -12.67 50.29 0.52
N GLY A 171 -11.64 50.58 1.32
CA GLY A 171 -10.50 49.67 1.39
C GLY A 171 -9.76 49.65 2.72
N GLY A 172 -9.00 48.58 2.94
CA GLY A 172 -8.34 48.34 4.21
C GLY A 172 -7.32 49.41 4.60
N ILE A 173 -6.66 50.02 3.62
CA ILE A 173 -5.75 51.16 3.82
C ILE A 173 -6.40 52.45 3.35
N ALA A 174 -6.97 52.45 2.14
CA ALA A 174 -7.58 53.64 1.55
C ALA A 174 -8.89 53.38 0.81
N GLY A 175 -9.80 54.35 0.85
CA GLY A 175 -11.02 54.30 0.03
C GLY A 175 -10.72 54.47 -1.47
N ALA A 176 -9.97 55.52 -1.82
CA ALA A 176 -9.48 55.75 -3.18
C ALA A 176 -8.03 56.23 -3.23
N ASN A 177 -7.35 55.98 -4.35
CA ASN A 177 -5.96 56.37 -4.57
C ASN A 177 -5.74 56.99 -5.97
N SER A 178 -5.09 58.14 -5.99
CA SER A 178 -4.50 58.80 -7.17
C SER A 178 -3.03 59.17 -6.94
N GLY A 179 -2.50 58.94 -5.72
CA GLY A 179 -1.10 59.06 -5.36
C GLY A 179 -0.41 57.69 -5.31
N ALA A 180 0.30 57.42 -4.22
CA ALA A 180 1.01 56.16 -4.03
C ALA A 180 0.68 55.48 -2.68
N ILE A 181 0.46 54.17 -2.73
CA ILE A 181 0.35 53.28 -1.57
C ILE A 181 1.47 52.24 -1.70
N ILE A 182 2.45 52.26 -0.79
CA ILE A 182 3.69 51.50 -0.96
C ILE A 182 4.08 50.77 0.32
N ARG A 183 4.36 49.46 0.23
CA ARG A 183 4.79 48.65 1.39
C ARG A 183 3.78 48.66 2.54
N CYS A 184 2.50 48.43 2.22
CA CYS A 184 1.42 48.47 3.19
C CYS A 184 0.68 47.14 3.24
N TYR A 185 0.10 46.79 4.39
CA TYR A 185 -0.79 45.62 4.44
C TYR A 185 -2.03 45.80 5.31
N SER A 186 -3.09 45.05 5.00
CA SER A 186 -4.32 45.09 5.79
C SER A 186 -4.84 43.71 6.13
N ASN A 187 -5.08 43.48 7.41
CA ASN A 187 -5.87 42.37 7.91
C ASN A 187 -7.29 42.83 8.34
N ALA A 188 -7.73 44.00 7.88
CA ALA A 188 -9.05 44.52 8.22
C ALA A 188 -10.14 43.83 7.39
N THR A 189 -11.26 43.50 8.03
CA THR A 189 -12.47 43.10 7.33
C THR A 189 -13.10 44.32 6.67
N VAL A 190 -13.32 44.25 5.37
CA VAL A 190 -13.88 45.33 4.56
C VAL A 190 -15.27 44.96 4.09
N ASN A 191 -16.27 45.74 4.49
CA ASN A 191 -17.67 45.55 4.10
C ASN A 191 -18.21 46.76 3.35
N GLY A 192 -19.02 46.53 2.31
CA GLY A 192 -19.76 47.61 1.66
C GLY A 192 -20.58 47.19 0.45
N ASN A 193 -20.85 48.13 -0.45
CA ASN A 193 -21.71 47.86 -1.61
C ASN A 193 -20.91 47.81 -2.93
N ARG A 194 -20.12 48.84 -3.23
CA ARG A 194 -19.44 49.00 -4.53
C ARG A 194 -17.95 49.34 -4.37
N SER A 195 -17.11 48.82 -5.28
CA SER A 195 -15.68 49.14 -5.37
C SER A 195 -14.94 48.89 -4.04
N LEU A 196 -14.87 47.62 -3.62
CA LEU A 196 -14.23 47.24 -2.36
C LEU A 196 -12.91 46.51 -2.63
N GLY A 197 -11.86 46.87 -1.87
CA GLY A 197 -10.56 46.23 -1.96
C GLY A 197 -9.87 46.10 -0.60
N GLY A 198 -9.21 44.98 -0.34
CA GLY A 198 -8.51 44.78 0.94
C GLY A 198 -7.40 45.81 1.20
N ILE A 199 -6.80 46.40 0.16
CA ILE A 199 -5.91 47.58 0.29
C ILE A 199 -6.65 48.85 -0.10
N VAL A 200 -7.25 48.88 -1.29
CA VAL A 200 -7.83 50.10 -1.86
C VAL A 200 -9.15 49.84 -2.59
N GLY A 201 -10.18 50.63 -2.29
CA GLY A 201 -11.47 50.52 -2.97
C GLY A 201 -11.40 50.84 -4.46
N GLY A 202 -10.84 52.00 -4.81
CA GLY A 202 -10.61 52.39 -6.21
C GLY A 202 -9.25 53.05 -6.46
N ASN A 203 -8.52 52.56 -7.47
CA ASN A 203 -7.16 52.96 -7.78
C ASN A 203 -7.02 53.62 -9.17
N GLU A 204 -6.39 54.79 -9.19
CA GLU A 204 -5.92 55.55 -10.36
C GLU A 204 -4.44 55.94 -10.19
N GLY A 205 -3.72 55.31 -9.24
CA GLY A 205 -2.33 55.61 -8.91
C GLY A 205 -1.47 54.36 -8.71
N ILE A 206 -0.44 54.49 -7.88
CA ILE A 206 0.55 53.43 -7.60
C ILE A 206 0.12 52.61 -6.37
N VAL A 207 0.14 51.28 -6.50
CA VAL A 207 0.00 50.34 -5.38
C VAL A 207 1.08 49.28 -5.48
N HIS A 208 2.18 49.43 -4.73
CA HIS A 208 3.36 48.57 -4.84
C HIS A 208 3.72 47.87 -3.53
N ASN A 209 4.07 46.58 -3.60
CA ASN A 209 4.52 45.81 -2.44
C ASN A 209 3.48 45.79 -1.31
N CYS A 210 2.19 45.68 -1.67
CA CYS A 210 1.09 45.75 -0.72
C CYS A 210 0.27 44.47 -0.71
N TYR A 211 -0.35 44.12 0.42
CA TYR A 211 -1.20 42.94 0.44
C TYR A 211 -2.34 42.99 1.45
N ALA A 212 -3.36 42.17 1.26
CA ALA A 212 -4.47 42.06 2.19
C ALA A 212 -4.84 40.62 2.54
N THR A 213 -5.07 40.36 3.82
CA THR A 213 -5.49 39.05 4.36
C THR A 213 -6.90 39.09 4.96
N GLY A 214 -7.44 40.29 5.21
CA GLY A 214 -8.79 40.47 5.74
C GLY A 214 -9.87 40.18 4.70
N ALA A 215 -11.05 39.71 5.15
CA ALA A 215 -12.16 39.39 4.26
C ALA A 215 -12.75 40.65 3.60
N VAL A 216 -13.15 40.55 2.34
CA VAL A 216 -13.79 41.64 1.57
C VAL A 216 -15.17 41.18 1.12
N THR A 217 -16.23 41.80 1.65
CA THR A 217 -17.63 41.43 1.38
C THR A 217 -18.40 42.60 0.79
N GLY A 218 -18.88 42.43 -0.44
CA GLY A 218 -19.64 43.42 -1.19
C GLY A 218 -21.00 42.93 -1.68
N THR A 219 -21.97 43.85 -1.78
CA THR A 219 -23.34 43.50 -2.18
C THR A 219 -23.69 43.86 -3.63
N VAL A 220 -22.89 44.69 -4.32
CA VAL A 220 -23.21 45.20 -5.68
C VAL A 220 -22.15 44.82 -6.72
N GLU A 221 -21.07 45.59 -6.87
CA GLU A 221 -20.08 45.36 -7.94
C GLU A 221 -18.65 45.82 -7.60
N ASN A 222 -17.67 45.28 -8.35
CA ASN A 222 -16.25 45.63 -8.29
C ASN A 222 -15.61 45.26 -6.95
N ILE A 223 -15.63 43.97 -6.62
CA ILE A 223 -15.14 43.46 -5.33
C ILE A 223 -13.85 42.68 -5.56
N GLY A 224 -12.72 43.22 -5.12
CA GLY A 224 -11.42 42.59 -5.27
C GLY A 224 -10.76 42.31 -3.93
N GLY A 225 -9.95 41.24 -3.84
CA GLY A 225 -9.21 40.97 -2.62
C GLY A 225 -8.17 42.05 -2.29
N LEU A 226 -7.51 42.63 -3.29
CA LEU A 226 -6.57 43.76 -3.12
C LEU A 226 -7.23 45.09 -3.49
N CYS A 227 -7.84 45.15 -4.69
CA CYS A 227 -8.38 46.38 -5.27
C CYS A 227 -9.76 46.17 -5.89
N GLY A 228 -10.74 47.02 -5.55
CA GLY A 228 -12.08 46.92 -6.13
C GLY A 228 -12.11 47.34 -7.60
N TYR A 229 -11.78 48.61 -7.86
CA TYR A 229 -11.74 49.21 -9.19
C TYR A 229 -10.33 49.70 -9.54
N ALA A 230 -9.75 49.23 -10.65
CA ALA A 230 -8.47 49.71 -11.18
C ALA A 230 -8.68 50.44 -12.52
N GLY A 231 -8.45 51.76 -12.54
CA GLY A 231 -8.61 52.60 -13.74
C GLY A 231 -7.38 52.63 -14.66
N TRP A 232 -7.37 53.54 -15.63
CA TRP A 232 -6.34 53.63 -16.68
C TRP A 232 -4.95 53.94 -16.14
N SER A 233 -4.86 54.77 -15.10
CA SER A 233 -3.58 55.17 -14.52
C SER A 233 -3.11 54.23 -13.43
N SER A 234 -3.85 53.14 -13.16
CA SER A 234 -3.53 52.16 -12.14
C SER A 234 -2.23 51.43 -12.46
N ASN A 235 -1.34 51.39 -11.48
CA ASN A 235 -0.11 50.60 -11.50
C ASN A 235 0.00 49.75 -10.24
N ILE A 236 -0.41 48.48 -10.35
CA ILE A 236 -0.40 47.51 -9.25
C ILE A 236 0.75 46.52 -9.50
N ARG A 237 1.67 46.41 -8.54
CA ARG A 237 2.85 45.55 -8.71
C ARG A 237 3.36 44.96 -7.41
N ASN A 238 3.82 43.70 -7.45
CA ASN A 238 4.36 43.02 -6.27
C ASN A 238 3.35 42.92 -5.13
N CYS A 239 2.07 42.79 -5.45
CA CYS A 239 0.97 42.81 -4.47
C CYS A 239 0.22 41.49 -4.42
N PHE A 240 -0.36 41.13 -3.26
CA PHE A 240 -1.19 39.92 -3.17
C PHE A 240 -2.43 40.07 -2.28
N SER A 241 -3.38 39.14 -2.43
CA SER A 241 -4.54 39.03 -1.54
C SER A 241 -4.74 37.59 -1.09
N ALA A 242 -5.08 37.39 0.19
CA ALA A 242 -5.37 36.09 0.77
C ALA A 242 -6.69 36.04 1.53
N GLY A 243 -7.34 37.17 1.78
CA GLY A 243 -8.65 37.19 2.43
C GLY A 243 -9.77 36.68 1.54
N MET A 244 -10.79 36.09 2.15
CA MET A 244 -12.03 35.66 1.47
C MET A 244 -12.67 36.84 0.72
N VAL A 245 -13.02 36.65 -0.55
CA VAL A 245 -13.65 37.68 -1.38
C VAL A 245 -15.06 37.24 -1.79
N SER A 246 -16.08 37.94 -1.30
CA SER A 246 -17.49 37.67 -1.59
C SER A 246 -18.15 38.89 -2.22
N GLY A 247 -18.75 38.74 -3.40
CA GLY A 247 -19.35 39.85 -4.15
C GLY A 247 -20.35 39.39 -5.20
N ALA A 248 -21.38 40.19 -5.46
CA ALA A 248 -22.48 39.82 -6.37
C ALA A 248 -22.14 39.97 -7.87
N ASN A 249 -21.28 40.92 -8.25
CA ASN A 249 -20.91 41.18 -9.65
C ASN A 249 -19.48 41.73 -9.75
N ARG A 250 -18.76 41.44 -10.84
CA ARG A 250 -17.35 41.86 -11.06
C ARG A 250 -16.49 41.64 -9.82
N THR A 251 -16.42 40.38 -9.41
CA THR A 251 -15.66 39.93 -8.24
C THR A 251 -14.38 39.23 -8.71
N GLY A 252 -13.27 39.42 -8.02
CA GLY A 252 -12.02 38.75 -8.36
C GLY A 252 -11.07 38.57 -7.18
N GLY A 253 -10.25 37.50 -7.24
CA GLY A 253 -9.29 37.17 -6.18
C GLY A 253 -8.36 38.33 -5.83
N LEU A 254 -7.80 39.02 -6.84
CA LEU A 254 -6.97 40.22 -6.65
C LEU A 254 -7.72 41.52 -6.97
N ILE A 255 -8.30 41.64 -8.17
CA ILE A 255 -8.96 42.85 -8.66
C ILE A 255 -10.39 42.55 -9.07
N GLY A 256 -11.35 43.37 -8.63
CA GLY A 256 -12.76 43.26 -9.01
C GLY A 256 -12.99 43.63 -10.47
N TYR A 257 -12.64 44.86 -10.85
CA TYR A 257 -12.71 45.35 -12.22
C TYR A 257 -11.47 46.17 -12.62
N SER A 258 -10.90 45.87 -13.79
CA SER A 258 -9.75 46.59 -14.36
C SER A 258 -10.11 47.22 -15.70
N PHE A 259 -9.76 48.49 -15.87
CA PHE A 259 -10.05 49.30 -17.05
C PHE A 259 -8.75 49.89 -17.63
N GLY A 260 -7.87 49.01 -18.12
CA GLY A 260 -6.67 49.40 -18.87
C GLY A 260 -5.40 49.68 -18.04
N GLY A 261 -5.47 49.58 -16.71
CA GLY A 261 -4.31 49.70 -15.82
C GLY A 261 -3.36 48.51 -15.87
N SER A 262 -2.12 48.73 -15.42
CA SER A 262 -1.07 47.69 -15.37
C SER A 262 -1.10 46.90 -14.06
N VAL A 263 -0.99 45.57 -14.18
CA VAL A 263 -0.91 44.61 -13.08
C VAL A 263 0.23 43.65 -13.38
N SER A 264 1.21 43.54 -12.49
CA SER A 264 2.41 42.70 -12.71
C SER A 264 2.94 42.12 -11.40
N GLU A 265 3.50 40.92 -11.43
CA GLU A 265 4.07 40.26 -10.23
C GLU A 265 3.09 40.26 -9.04
N SER A 266 1.82 39.95 -9.32
CA SER A 266 0.75 40.06 -8.34
C SER A 266 -0.09 38.79 -8.26
N PHE A 267 -0.50 38.44 -7.05
CA PHE A 267 -1.00 37.10 -6.74
C PHE A 267 -2.28 37.11 -5.92
N TRP A 268 -3.05 36.03 -5.98
CA TRP A 268 -4.07 35.77 -4.97
C TRP A 268 -3.94 34.36 -4.43
N ASP A 269 -4.36 34.16 -3.19
CA ASP A 269 -4.36 32.86 -2.54
C ASP A 269 -5.48 31.98 -3.11
N SER A 270 -5.11 30.90 -3.81
CA SER A 270 -6.08 30.00 -4.44
C SER A 270 -6.85 29.10 -3.45
N GLN A 271 -6.47 29.09 -2.18
CA GLN A 271 -7.04 28.23 -1.14
C GLN A 271 -7.91 29.04 -0.17
N THR A 272 -7.49 30.24 0.21
CA THR A 272 -8.21 31.05 1.22
C THR A 272 -9.08 32.16 0.63
N SER A 273 -8.81 32.62 -0.59
CA SER A 273 -9.57 33.75 -1.15
C SER A 273 -10.99 33.37 -1.59
N GLY A 274 -11.29 32.07 -1.73
CA GLY A 274 -12.53 31.55 -2.31
C GLY A 274 -12.54 31.54 -3.85
N TRP A 275 -11.39 31.72 -4.51
CA TRP A 275 -11.29 31.81 -5.97
C TRP A 275 -10.25 30.84 -6.55
N VAL A 276 -10.69 29.98 -7.47
CA VAL A 276 -9.81 29.02 -8.18
C VAL A 276 -9.34 29.57 -9.54
N THR A 277 -10.16 30.39 -10.21
CA THR A 277 -9.80 31.12 -11.45
C THR A 277 -10.30 32.56 -11.34
N GLY A 278 -9.51 33.56 -11.72
CA GLY A 278 -9.86 34.97 -11.45
C GLY A 278 -9.18 36.00 -12.35
N ASN A 279 -9.73 37.22 -12.31
CA ASN A 279 -9.25 38.47 -12.94
C ASN A 279 -7.75 38.77 -12.62
N PRO A 280 -7.07 39.72 -13.31
CA PRO A 280 -5.61 39.80 -13.45
C PRO A 280 -4.76 39.53 -12.19
N GLY A 281 -3.63 38.84 -12.39
CA GLY A 281 -2.72 38.30 -11.37
C GLY A 281 -2.49 36.79 -11.59
N SER A 282 -1.75 36.10 -10.72
CA SER A 282 -1.55 34.64 -10.81
C SER A 282 -1.89 33.95 -9.48
N PRO A 283 -2.56 32.79 -9.50
CA PRO A 283 -2.87 32.06 -8.28
C PRO A 283 -1.58 31.56 -7.62
N ARG A 284 -1.55 31.57 -6.29
CA ARG A 284 -0.54 30.94 -5.44
C ARG A 284 -1.24 30.21 -4.29
N THR A 285 -0.63 29.15 -3.81
CA THR A 285 -1.06 28.48 -2.58
C THR A 285 -0.74 29.34 -1.36
N THR A 286 -1.43 29.09 -0.24
CA THR A 286 -1.13 29.69 1.06
C THR A 286 0.33 29.45 1.47
N ALA A 287 0.84 28.23 1.26
CA ALA A 287 2.21 27.88 1.57
C ALA A 287 3.23 28.70 0.73
N GLU A 288 2.96 28.90 -0.56
CA GLU A 288 3.79 29.79 -1.39
C GLU A 288 3.75 31.24 -0.88
N LEU A 289 2.58 31.79 -0.54
CA LEU A 289 2.46 33.17 -0.05
C LEU A 289 2.98 33.37 1.39
N GLN A 290 3.22 32.29 2.13
CA GLN A 290 3.92 32.28 3.43
C GLN A 290 5.42 31.99 3.28
N SER A 291 5.93 31.87 2.04
CA SER A 291 7.35 31.68 1.76
C SER A 291 8.02 32.97 1.32
N GLN A 292 9.14 33.32 1.96
CA GLN A 292 9.97 34.47 1.57
C GLN A 292 10.40 34.38 0.09
N ALA A 293 10.60 33.17 -0.44
CA ALA A 293 11.06 32.96 -1.81
C ALA A 293 10.09 33.50 -2.88
N THR A 294 8.80 33.53 -2.57
CA THR A 294 7.74 34.06 -3.45
C THR A 294 7.88 35.57 -3.67
N PHE A 295 8.51 36.27 -2.74
CA PHE A 295 8.61 37.73 -2.72
C PHE A 295 10.06 38.21 -2.99
N ALA A 296 10.73 37.63 -3.98
CA ALA A 296 12.12 37.97 -4.32
C ALA A 296 12.35 39.48 -4.60
N ALA A 297 11.33 40.21 -5.02
CA ALA A 297 11.38 41.65 -5.27
C ALA A 297 11.15 42.53 -4.02
N TRP A 298 10.92 41.94 -2.85
CA TRP A 298 10.70 42.66 -1.59
C TRP A 298 12.00 42.77 -0.78
N ASP A 299 12.18 43.89 -0.09
CA ASP A 299 13.35 44.11 0.78
C ASP A 299 13.13 43.50 2.18
N PHE A 300 13.56 42.25 2.35
CA PHE A 300 13.60 41.57 3.66
C PHE A 300 14.82 41.95 4.51
N ALA A 301 15.80 42.67 3.95
CA ALA A 301 16.93 43.16 4.72
C ALA A 301 16.52 44.34 5.61
N ASN A 302 15.66 45.23 5.12
CA ASN A 302 15.31 46.46 5.84
C ASN A 302 13.82 46.67 6.09
N THR A 303 12.93 46.24 5.20
CA THR A 303 11.49 46.58 5.30
C THR A 303 10.65 45.45 5.85
N TRP A 304 10.79 44.24 5.31
CA TRP A 304 9.94 43.11 5.63
C TRP A 304 10.66 42.06 6.49
N LYS A 305 9.89 41.27 7.22
CA LYS A 305 10.30 39.98 7.80
C LYS A 305 9.13 39.02 7.67
N MET A 306 9.38 37.71 7.57
CA MET A 306 8.28 36.75 7.57
C MET A 306 7.60 36.73 8.93
N GLY A 307 6.27 36.71 8.93
CA GLY A 307 5.49 36.35 10.11
C GLY A 307 5.62 34.86 10.43
N ASN A 308 5.07 34.45 11.56
CA ASN A 308 4.88 33.05 11.92
C ASN A 308 3.39 32.79 12.15
N CYS A 309 3.01 31.56 12.50
CA CYS A 309 1.61 31.21 12.70
C CYS A 309 0.85 32.11 13.70
N ILE A 310 1.55 32.69 14.68
CA ILE A 310 0.99 33.66 15.66
C ILE A 310 0.97 35.08 15.09
N THR A 311 2.03 35.47 14.40
CA THR A 311 2.22 36.82 13.89
C THR A 311 1.79 36.90 12.44
N ASN A 312 0.61 37.47 12.23
CA ASN A 312 0.05 37.70 10.90
C ASN A 312 -0.05 36.40 10.05
N ASN A 313 -0.28 35.27 10.73
CA ASN A 313 -0.55 33.97 10.14
C ASN A 313 0.47 33.55 9.07
N GLY A 314 1.77 33.74 9.35
CA GLY A 314 2.88 33.37 8.47
C GLY A 314 3.17 34.35 7.34
N TYR A 315 2.31 35.34 7.09
CA TYR A 315 2.50 36.32 6.01
C TYR A 315 3.53 37.40 6.40
N PRO A 316 4.19 38.05 5.42
CA PRO A 316 5.22 39.06 5.69
C PRO A 316 4.71 40.24 6.55
N ILE A 317 5.45 40.63 7.57
CA ILE A 317 5.17 41.81 8.41
C ILE A 317 6.24 42.87 8.25
N LEU A 318 5.91 44.12 8.61
CA LEU A 318 6.87 45.22 8.57
C LEU A 318 7.90 45.04 9.71
N LYS A 319 9.17 45.21 9.38
CA LYS A 319 10.30 44.88 10.27
C LYS A 319 10.28 45.69 11.56
N TYR A 320 9.82 46.94 11.50
CA TYR A 320 9.70 47.84 12.65
C TYR A 320 8.69 47.36 13.70
N GLN A 321 7.81 46.41 13.39
CA GLN A 321 6.84 45.88 14.36
C GLN A 321 7.55 45.14 15.49
N THR A 322 7.52 45.72 16.69
CA THR A 322 7.90 45.08 17.94
C THR A 322 6.79 44.15 18.40
N LEU A 323 6.91 42.85 18.09
CA LEU A 323 5.97 41.83 18.52
C LEU A 323 6.60 41.01 19.65
N ASN A 324 5.86 40.84 20.75
CA ASN A 324 6.27 39.95 21.84
C ASN A 324 5.84 38.52 21.45
N ILE A 325 6.72 37.79 20.77
CA ILE A 325 6.41 36.47 20.23
C ILE A 325 6.84 35.41 21.26
N PRO A 326 5.91 34.56 21.77
CA PRO A 326 6.30 33.36 22.51
C PRO A 326 7.18 32.47 21.62
N ASN A 327 8.27 31.92 22.15
CA ASN A 327 9.11 31.00 21.39
C ASN A 327 8.30 29.78 20.92
N ALA A 328 8.58 29.35 19.69
CA ALA A 328 8.01 28.12 19.14
C ALA A 328 8.29 26.94 20.08
N THR A 329 7.23 26.33 20.61
CA THR A 329 7.33 25.22 21.57
C THR A 329 6.44 24.07 21.08
N VAL A 330 7.00 22.87 20.97
CA VAL A 330 6.25 21.66 20.60
C VAL A 330 5.65 21.07 21.87
N ASN A 331 4.31 21.14 22.00
CA ASN A 331 3.56 20.63 23.16
C ASN A 331 2.50 19.59 22.76
N PHE A 332 2.71 18.88 21.66
CA PHE A 332 1.80 17.83 21.14
C PHE A 332 2.60 16.61 20.67
N THR A 333 1.92 15.49 20.47
CA THR A 333 2.50 14.23 19.96
C THR A 333 1.64 13.67 18.82
N LEU A 334 2.21 12.76 18.01
CA LEU A 334 1.57 12.14 16.86
C LEU A 334 1.62 10.62 16.98
N GLU A 335 0.50 9.97 16.66
CA GLU A 335 0.41 8.53 16.38
C GLU A 335 -0.26 8.33 15.02
N ALA A 336 0.12 7.30 14.28
CA ALA A 336 -0.44 7.04 12.96
C ALA A 336 -0.66 5.54 12.73
N GLU A 337 -1.79 5.20 12.09
CA GLU A 337 -2.05 3.89 11.53
C GLU A 337 -1.89 3.97 10.00
N VAL A 338 -0.94 3.19 9.47
CA VAL A 338 -0.63 3.18 8.04
C VAL A 338 -1.24 1.93 7.42
N LYS A 339 -2.09 2.13 6.41
CA LYS A 339 -2.69 1.07 5.61
C LYS A 339 -2.10 1.12 4.20
N ASN A 340 -1.44 0.03 3.84
CA ASN A 340 -0.73 -0.12 2.58
C ASN A 340 -1.68 -0.20 1.37
N GLU A 341 -1.15 0.06 0.17
CA GLU A 341 -1.91 -0.07 -1.08
C GLU A 341 -2.09 -1.56 -1.42
N PHE A 342 -3.32 -1.95 -1.79
CA PHE A 342 -3.61 -3.33 -2.18
C PHE A 342 -3.31 -3.55 -3.66
N CYS A 343 -2.40 -4.49 -3.94
CA CYS A 343 -2.07 -5.08 -5.25
C CYS A 343 -2.48 -4.29 -6.51
N ASN A 344 -1.95 -3.08 -6.66
CA ASN A 344 -2.16 -2.20 -7.82
C ASN A 344 -3.65 -1.98 -8.15
N ASP A 345 -4.55 -2.04 -7.17
CA ASP A 345 -5.98 -1.66 -7.30
C ASP A 345 -6.15 -0.13 -7.42
N GLY A 346 -5.07 0.58 -7.75
CA GLY A 346 -4.95 2.01 -7.70
C GLY A 346 -4.60 2.50 -6.29
N ALA A 347 -4.49 3.82 -6.17
CA ALA A 347 -4.12 4.51 -4.94
C ALA A 347 -5.17 4.24 -3.86
N THR A 348 -4.99 3.17 -3.08
CA THR A 348 -5.91 2.67 -2.03
C THR A 348 -5.30 2.74 -0.63
N GLY A 349 -4.03 3.15 -0.53
CA GLY A 349 -3.35 3.34 0.75
C GLY A 349 -3.95 4.49 1.55
N GLU A 350 -3.85 4.41 2.87
CA GLU A 350 -4.41 5.37 3.82
C GLU A 350 -3.43 5.61 4.97
N ILE A 351 -3.36 6.83 5.47
CA ILE A 351 -2.69 7.18 6.72
C ILE A 351 -3.74 7.86 7.60
N ASP A 352 -4.12 7.18 8.67
CA ASP A 352 -5.00 7.68 9.72
C ASP A 352 -4.11 8.26 10.83
N LEU A 353 -4.21 9.57 11.06
CA LEU A 353 -3.33 10.32 11.95
C LEU A 353 -4.11 10.73 13.20
N THR A 354 -3.52 10.52 14.37
CA THR A 354 -4.05 11.04 15.64
C THR A 354 -3.09 12.05 16.24
N VAL A 355 -3.55 13.29 16.39
CA VAL A 355 -2.78 14.36 17.07
C VAL A 355 -3.22 14.55 18.51
N ASN A 356 -2.29 14.32 19.45
CA ASN A 356 -2.53 14.49 20.88
C ASN A 356 -1.97 15.83 21.38
N GLY A 357 -2.86 16.82 21.53
CA GLY A 357 -2.58 18.08 22.23
C GLY A 357 -3.83 18.96 22.33
N THR A 358 -3.68 20.22 22.73
CA THR A 358 -4.83 21.10 23.09
C THR A 358 -5.11 22.25 22.10
N SER A 359 -4.30 22.40 21.06
CA SER A 359 -4.40 23.48 20.06
C SER A 359 -5.08 23.00 18.78
N ASP A 360 -5.44 23.94 17.91
CA ASP A 360 -5.73 23.64 16.51
C ASP A 360 -4.43 23.42 15.73
N TYR A 361 -4.41 22.45 14.82
CA TYR A 361 -3.23 22.13 13.99
C TYR A 361 -3.46 22.44 12.51
N THR A 362 -2.35 22.51 11.77
CA THR A 362 -2.33 22.49 10.31
C THR A 362 -1.44 21.35 9.83
N TYR A 363 -1.81 20.75 8.70
CA TYR A 363 -1.13 19.61 8.11
C TYR A 363 -0.63 20.00 6.72
N SER A 364 0.59 19.60 6.39
CA SER A 364 1.15 19.78 5.05
C SER A 364 1.78 18.49 4.61
N TRP A 365 1.08 17.75 3.75
CA TRP A 365 1.56 16.51 3.17
C TRP A 365 2.33 16.76 1.86
N SER A 366 3.35 15.94 1.58
CA SER A 366 4.05 15.97 0.28
C SER A 366 3.15 15.59 -0.90
N SER A 367 2.01 14.96 -0.65
CA SER A 367 0.94 14.73 -1.62
C SER A 367 0.15 16.00 -1.99
N GLY A 368 0.33 17.10 -1.25
CA GLY A 368 -0.43 18.34 -1.38
C GLY A 368 -1.72 18.39 -0.57
N ALA A 369 -2.00 17.37 0.24
CA ALA A 369 -3.14 17.34 1.15
C ALA A 369 -2.91 18.18 2.42
N TYR A 370 -4.01 18.67 3.00
CA TYR A 370 -4.02 19.47 4.24
C TYR A 370 -4.95 18.90 5.32
N SER A 371 -5.58 17.75 5.05
CA SER A 371 -6.35 17.01 6.05
C SER A 371 -5.42 16.30 7.03
N GLU A 372 -5.95 16.03 8.22
CA GLU A 372 -5.28 15.20 9.22
C GLU A 372 -5.03 13.80 8.64
N ASP A 373 -6.10 13.17 8.18
CA ASP A 373 -6.05 11.87 7.52
C ASP A 373 -5.93 12.03 6.00
N VAL A 374 -5.19 11.12 5.39
CA VAL A 374 -5.04 11.06 3.94
C VAL A 374 -5.37 9.67 3.45
N ILE A 375 -6.25 9.61 2.46
CA ILE A 375 -6.69 8.36 1.83
C ILE A 375 -6.40 8.41 0.35
N GLY A 376 -6.43 7.25 -0.29
CA GLY A 376 -6.27 7.15 -1.72
C GLY A 376 -4.82 7.38 -2.16
N LEU A 377 -3.86 6.85 -1.38
CA LEU A 377 -2.43 7.00 -1.60
C LEU A 377 -1.88 5.84 -2.42
N ALA A 378 -1.01 6.16 -3.37
CA ALA A 378 -0.23 5.16 -4.09
C ALA A 378 1.04 4.80 -3.30
N VAL A 379 1.70 3.70 -3.66
CA VAL A 379 3.02 3.33 -3.14
C VAL A 379 3.99 4.50 -3.21
N GLY A 380 4.63 4.81 -2.08
CA GLY A 380 5.59 5.90 -1.97
C GLY A 380 5.76 6.41 -0.55
N THR A 381 6.69 7.35 -0.39
CA THR A 381 6.97 8.03 0.88
C THR A 381 6.22 9.37 0.93
N TYR A 382 5.49 9.60 2.02
CA TYR A 382 4.71 10.79 2.28
C TYR A 382 5.28 11.56 3.47
N ASN A 383 5.84 12.75 3.21
CA ASN A 383 6.33 13.64 4.25
C ASN A 383 5.17 14.46 4.81
N LEU A 384 5.16 14.66 6.12
CA LEU A 384 4.15 15.42 6.85
C LEU A 384 4.83 16.45 7.76
N VAL A 385 4.40 17.70 7.63
CA VAL A 385 4.65 18.73 8.64
C VAL A 385 3.34 19.07 9.35
N VAL A 386 3.29 18.86 10.66
CA VAL A 386 2.19 19.30 11.54
C VAL A 386 2.63 20.54 12.29
N THR A 387 1.83 21.61 12.25
CA THR A 387 2.12 22.86 12.95
C THR A 387 1.00 23.22 13.92
N ASP A 388 1.34 23.46 15.18
CA ASP A 388 0.47 24.07 16.20
C ASP A 388 0.19 25.54 15.83
N LYS A 389 -1.08 25.91 15.57
CA LYS A 389 -1.45 27.28 15.20
C LYS A 389 -1.27 28.29 16.33
N ALA A 390 -1.34 27.87 17.59
CA ALA A 390 -1.25 28.74 18.75
C ALA A 390 0.20 29.02 19.16
N ASN A 391 1.10 28.05 18.96
CA ASN A 391 2.48 28.13 19.48
C ASN A 391 3.56 28.02 18.40
N CYS A 392 3.23 27.70 17.17
CA CYS A 392 4.17 27.45 16.06
C CYS A 392 5.18 26.32 16.31
N GLY A 393 4.92 25.43 17.26
CA GLY A 393 5.67 24.17 17.37
C GLY A 393 5.36 23.28 16.17
N THR A 394 6.39 22.66 15.58
CA THR A 394 6.25 21.78 14.41
C THR A 394 6.79 20.39 14.70
N ILE A 395 6.11 19.36 14.19
CA ILE A 395 6.68 18.01 14.03
C ILE A 395 6.79 17.74 12.53
N ASP A 396 7.96 17.26 12.11
CA ASP A 396 8.29 16.86 10.74
C ASP A 396 8.60 15.36 10.74
N THR A 397 7.85 14.59 9.95
CA THR A 397 7.91 13.14 9.92
C THR A 397 7.57 12.60 8.52
N SER A 398 7.79 11.31 8.29
CA SER A 398 7.45 10.64 7.03
C SER A 398 6.81 9.28 7.28
N PHE A 399 5.90 8.88 6.40
CA PHE A 399 5.25 7.57 6.39
C PHE A 399 5.40 6.92 5.02
N ASP A 400 5.59 5.60 4.98
CA ASP A 400 5.74 4.83 3.75
C ASP A 400 4.49 4.00 3.48
N ILE A 401 3.91 4.17 2.29
CA ILE A 401 2.91 3.27 1.72
C ILE A 401 3.66 2.27 0.85
N SER A 402 3.49 0.99 1.15
CA SER A 402 4.02 -0.15 0.41
C SER A 402 2.89 -0.96 -0.23
N LEU A 403 3.24 -1.95 -1.07
CA LEU A 403 2.25 -2.90 -1.63
C LEU A 403 2.03 -4.04 -0.64
N GLU A 404 0.77 -4.30 -0.28
CA GLU A 404 0.40 -5.48 0.50
C GLU A 404 -0.52 -6.43 -0.28
N PRO A 405 -0.17 -7.73 -0.34
CA PRO A 405 -1.04 -8.77 -0.89
C PRO A 405 -2.07 -9.28 0.12
N TYR A 406 -3.20 -9.82 -0.39
CA TYR A 406 -4.26 -10.41 0.43
C TYR A 406 -3.85 -11.80 0.94
N PHE A 407 -2.90 -11.86 1.88
CA PHE A 407 -2.52 -13.10 2.54
C PHE A 407 -2.69 -12.93 4.05
N ASN A 408 -3.92 -13.17 4.51
CA ASN A 408 -4.25 -13.08 5.91
C ASN A 408 -3.71 -14.33 6.65
N GLY A 409 -2.53 -14.22 7.25
CA GLY A 409 -2.02 -15.18 8.23
C GLY A 409 -0.59 -15.67 8.00
N SER A 410 0.09 -15.96 9.12
CA SER A 410 1.39 -16.63 9.19
C SER A 410 1.28 -18.10 8.78
N ALA A 411 1.03 -18.36 7.50
CA ALA A 411 0.84 -19.70 7.00
C ALA A 411 2.15 -20.52 7.13
N GLN A 412 2.16 -21.49 8.03
CA GLN A 412 3.24 -22.45 8.19
C GLN A 412 3.04 -23.60 7.21
N ALA A 413 3.98 -23.76 6.30
CA ALA A 413 4.01 -24.88 5.40
C ALA A 413 4.74 -26.07 6.05
N THR A 414 4.21 -27.28 5.87
CA THR A 414 4.77 -28.52 6.43
C THR A 414 4.89 -29.58 5.34
N ALA A 415 5.93 -30.42 5.42
CA ALA A 415 6.12 -31.54 4.50
C ALA A 415 5.99 -32.86 5.26
N SER A 416 5.38 -33.86 4.62
CA SER A 416 5.37 -35.22 5.15
C SER A 416 6.74 -35.91 4.96
N ALA A 417 7.11 -36.79 5.89
CA ALA A 417 8.29 -37.64 5.74
C ALA A 417 8.07 -38.70 4.64
N VAL A 418 9.12 -38.96 3.85
CA VAL A 418 9.06 -39.79 2.62
C VAL A 418 9.91 -41.04 2.78
N CYS A 419 9.37 -42.22 2.49
CA CYS A 419 10.18 -43.44 2.35
C CYS A 419 10.78 -43.47 0.93
N VAL A 420 12.03 -43.91 0.78
CA VAL A 420 12.81 -43.78 -0.48
C VAL A 420 12.01 -44.00 -1.77
N SER A 421 12.10 -43.01 -2.67
CA SER A 421 11.49 -42.93 -4.02
C SER A 421 9.97 -42.68 -4.13
N GLY A 422 9.26 -42.46 -3.02
CA GLY A 422 7.84 -42.06 -3.04
C GLY A 422 7.60 -40.55 -3.23
N PRO A 423 6.39 -40.14 -3.66
CA PRO A 423 5.96 -38.74 -3.60
C PRO A 423 5.65 -38.30 -2.15
N SER A 424 5.89 -37.03 -1.83
CA SER A 424 5.43 -36.38 -0.59
C SER A 424 4.33 -35.38 -0.86
N THR A 425 3.69 -34.95 0.22
CA THR A 425 2.81 -33.79 0.24
C THR A 425 3.44 -32.65 1.03
N VAL A 426 3.39 -31.45 0.45
CA VAL A 426 3.62 -30.18 1.16
C VAL A 426 2.27 -29.52 1.37
N SER A 427 1.96 -29.12 2.60
CA SER A 427 0.66 -28.55 2.96
C SER A 427 0.83 -27.12 3.45
N LEU A 428 -0.11 -26.25 3.10
CA LEU A 428 -0.27 -24.91 3.65
C LEU A 428 -1.51 -24.90 4.54
N SER A 429 -1.38 -24.52 5.82
CA SER A 429 -2.46 -24.66 6.80
C SER A 429 -3.63 -23.69 6.59
N HIS A 430 -3.38 -22.53 5.98
CA HIS A 430 -4.39 -21.54 5.59
C HIS A 430 -4.01 -20.92 4.25
N SER A 431 -4.99 -20.75 3.36
CA SER A 431 -4.83 -20.11 2.05
C SER A 431 -5.91 -19.05 1.88
N ALA A 432 -5.54 -17.88 1.36
CA ALA A 432 -6.48 -16.87 0.92
C ALA A 432 -7.43 -17.42 -0.16
N TYR A 433 -8.73 -17.23 0.03
CA TYR A 433 -9.76 -17.68 -0.91
C TYR A 433 -9.54 -17.05 -2.29
N GLY A 434 -9.46 -17.88 -3.34
CA GLY A 434 -9.28 -17.46 -4.73
C GLY A 434 -7.83 -17.31 -5.18
N ALA A 435 -6.88 -17.03 -4.29
CA ALA A 435 -5.47 -16.87 -4.67
C ALA A 435 -4.88 -18.16 -5.27
N LYS A 436 -3.98 -18.05 -6.25
CA LYS A 436 -3.26 -19.19 -6.84
C LYS A 436 -1.99 -19.48 -6.04
N TYR A 437 -1.70 -20.73 -5.72
CA TYR A 437 -0.47 -21.10 -5.02
C TYR A 437 0.35 -22.11 -5.82
N PHE A 438 1.67 -21.96 -5.81
CA PHE A 438 2.60 -22.83 -6.54
C PHE A 438 3.67 -23.35 -5.59
N LEU A 439 3.97 -24.64 -5.67
CA LEU A 439 5.12 -25.25 -5.03
C LEU A 439 6.33 -25.06 -5.94
N ARG A 440 7.46 -24.61 -5.39
CA ARG A 440 8.73 -24.45 -6.12
C ARG A 440 9.87 -25.19 -5.45
N ASP A 441 10.79 -25.71 -6.25
CA ASP A 441 12.04 -26.29 -5.78
C ASP A 441 13.08 -25.23 -5.35
N SER A 442 14.28 -25.67 -4.95
CA SER A 442 15.40 -24.80 -4.57
C SER A 442 15.92 -23.90 -5.70
N ASN A 443 15.61 -24.21 -6.96
CA ASN A 443 15.97 -23.42 -8.13
C ASN A 443 14.84 -22.47 -8.56
N ASN A 444 13.79 -22.31 -7.75
CA ASN A 444 12.57 -21.57 -8.04
C ASN A 444 11.77 -22.12 -9.24
N THR A 445 11.99 -23.37 -9.63
CA THR A 445 11.20 -24.03 -10.68
C THR A 445 9.88 -24.51 -10.09
N ILE A 446 8.77 -24.28 -10.78
CA ILE A 446 7.45 -24.76 -10.33
C ILE A 446 7.40 -26.28 -10.41
N VAL A 447 7.08 -26.92 -9.28
CA VAL A 447 6.97 -28.36 -9.09
C VAL A 447 5.50 -28.80 -9.14
N ASP A 448 4.61 -28.01 -8.53
CA ASP A 448 3.16 -28.28 -8.49
C ASP A 448 2.35 -26.98 -8.34
N GLY A 449 1.05 -27.04 -8.64
CA GLY A 449 0.13 -25.91 -8.68
C GLY A 449 -0.30 -25.49 -10.10
N PRO A 450 -1.10 -24.42 -10.27
CA PRO A 450 -1.68 -23.62 -9.21
C PRO A 450 -2.73 -24.41 -8.44
N VAL A 451 -2.64 -24.38 -7.11
CA VAL A 451 -3.73 -24.79 -6.24
C VAL A 451 -4.49 -23.54 -5.83
N ILE A 452 -5.80 -23.52 -6.07
CA ILE A 452 -6.64 -22.37 -5.70
C ILE A 452 -6.88 -22.40 -4.20
N GLY A 453 -6.58 -21.29 -3.54
CA GLY A 453 -6.82 -21.12 -2.12
C GLY A 453 -8.31 -21.13 -1.80
N THR A 454 -8.66 -21.75 -0.68
CA THR A 454 -10.03 -22.06 -0.30
C THR A 454 -10.51 -21.26 0.92
N GLY A 455 -9.66 -20.39 1.48
CA GLY A 455 -9.85 -19.86 2.83
C GLY A 455 -9.29 -20.79 3.92
N GLY A 456 -8.98 -22.05 3.58
CA GLY A 456 -8.48 -23.08 4.49
C GLY A 456 -7.22 -23.78 3.95
N ALA A 457 -6.94 -24.99 4.41
CA ALA A 457 -5.71 -25.71 4.04
C ALA A 457 -5.70 -26.15 2.56
N ILE A 458 -4.51 -26.17 1.96
CA ILE A 458 -4.25 -26.66 0.60
C ILE A 458 -3.00 -27.55 0.56
N ASN A 459 -2.94 -28.48 -0.39
CA ASN A 459 -1.86 -29.48 -0.51
C ASN A 459 -1.21 -29.43 -1.89
N PHE A 460 0.09 -29.70 -1.93
CA PHE A 460 0.93 -29.83 -3.13
C PHE A 460 1.64 -31.18 -3.12
N THR A 461 1.88 -31.76 -4.29
CA THR A 461 2.63 -33.00 -4.50
C THR A 461 4.07 -32.66 -4.92
N THR A 462 5.06 -33.26 -4.27
CA THR A 462 6.48 -32.93 -4.52
C THR A 462 7.12 -33.63 -5.72
N GLY A 463 6.39 -34.55 -6.36
CA GLY A 463 6.99 -35.59 -7.20
C GLY A 463 7.87 -36.56 -6.38
N ASN A 464 8.56 -37.49 -7.06
CA ASN A 464 9.43 -38.46 -6.40
C ASN A 464 10.68 -37.77 -5.83
N ILE A 465 10.88 -37.91 -4.52
CA ILE A 465 12.04 -37.34 -3.83
C ILE A 465 13.07 -38.44 -3.56
N THR A 466 14.34 -38.21 -3.91
CA THR A 466 15.45 -39.15 -3.72
C THR A 466 16.49 -38.69 -2.69
N THR A 467 16.50 -37.40 -2.35
CA THR A 467 17.35 -36.77 -1.32
C THR A 467 16.56 -35.68 -0.61
N ASN A 468 17.02 -35.20 0.56
CA ASN A 468 16.37 -34.07 1.22
C ASN A 468 16.26 -32.86 0.28
N THR A 469 15.04 -32.35 0.12
CA THR A 469 14.74 -31.28 -0.84
C THR A 469 14.00 -30.16 -0.12
N ASN A 470 14.43 -28.93 -0.40
CA ASN A 470 13.79 -27.73 0.09
C ASN A 470 12.78 -27.22 -0.93
N PHE A 471 11.57 -26.95 -0.46
CA PHE A 471 10.52 -26.32 -1.25
C PHE A 471 10.17 -24.95 -0.71
N SER A 472 9.65 -24.09 -1.58
CA SER A 472 8.99 -22.82 -1.22
C SER A 472 7.60 -22.77 -1.85
N ILE A 473 6.69 -22.00 -1.26
CA ILE A 473 5.36 -21.75 -1.82
C ILE A 473 5.29 -20.30 -2.31
N LEU A 474 4.87 -20.11 -3.55
CA LEU A 474 4.56 -18.82 -4.14
C LEU A 474 3.05 -18.64 -4.16
N GLY A 475 2.53 -17.65 -3.44
CA GLY A 475 1.16 -17.19 -3.60
C GLY A 475 1.06 -16.12 -4.67
N ALA A 476 -0.02 -16.14 -5.43
CA ALA A 476 -0.38 -15.12 -6.39
C ALA A 476 -1.82 -14.69 -6.10
N SER A 477 -2.00 -13.45 -5.65
CA SER A 477 -3.33 -12.92 -5.34
C SER A 477 -4.11 -12.66 -6.63
N ILE A 478 -5.40 -12.93 -6.59
CA ILE A 478 -6.40 -12.44 -7.55
C ILE A 478 -7.42 -11.61 -6.77
N ASN A 479 -8.05 -10.61 -7.39
CA ASN A 479 -8.98 -9.71 -6.70
C ASN A 479 -10.03 -10.49 -5.89
N SER A 480 -10.23 -10.04 -4.65
CA SER A 480 -11.09 -10.68 -3.66
C SER A 480 -12.56 -10.60 -4.07
N GLY A 481 -13.02 -11.60 -4.82
CA GLY A 481 -14.44 -11.94 -4.95
C GLY A 481 -15.19 -11.26 -6.08
N ASN A 482 -14.97 -11.69 -7.32
CA ASN A 482 -16.01 -12.11 -8.28
C ASN A 482 -15.42 -12.23 -9.69
N SER A 483 -15.58 -13.40 -10.30
CA SER A 483 -15.18 -13.76 -11.67
C SER A 483 -13.66 -13.75 -11.93
N LEU A 484 -13.20 -14.64 -12.80
CA LEU A 484 -11.85 -14.56 -13.36
C LEU A 484 -11.74 -13.20 -14.07
N ASP A 485 -10.99 -12.26 -13.50
CA ASP A 485 -10.66 -10.97 -14.12
C ASP A 485 -9.93 -11.25 -15.42
N THR A 486 -10.72 -11.39 -16.47
CA THR A 486 -10.30 -11.73 -17.82
C THR A 486 -10.10 -10.40 -18.54
N VAL A 487 -8.85 -10.00 -18.67
CA VAL A 487 -8.47 -8.86 -19.51
C VAL A 487 -8.42 -9.36 -20.94
N THR A 488 -9.36 -8.88 -21.75
CA THR A 488 -9.27 -9.04 -23.20
C THR A 488 -8.13 -8.16 -23.69
N LEU A 489 -7.05 -8.80 -24.14
CA LEU A 489 -5.96 -8.08 -24.78
C LEU A 489 -6.39 -7.56 -26.14
N ASN A 490 -5.63 -6.61 -26.65
CA ASN A 490 -5.61 -6.34 -28.08
C ASN A 490 -4.65 -7.32 -28.78
N ALA A 491 -4.75 -7.39 -30.10
CA ALA A 491 -3.91 -8.19 -30.96
C ALA A 491 -3.54 -7.39 -32.22
N MET A 492 -2.50 -7.83 -32.90
CA MET A 492 -2.13 -7.27 -34.19
C MET A 492 -2.56 -8.19 -35.31
N GLU A 493 -3.30 -7.66 -36.28
CA GLU A 493 -3.73 -8.37 -37.48
C GLU A 493 -2.73 -8.17 -38.63
N PHE A 494 -2.30 -9.29 -39.20
CA PHE A 494 -1.39 -9.40 -40.33
C PHE A 494 -2.16 -9.91 -41.55
N THR A 495 -2.21 -9.12 -42.62
CA THR A 495 -2.98 -9.45 -43.84
C THR A 495 -2.19 -10.19 -44.91
N GLY A 496 -0.91 -10.50 -44.66
CA GLY A 496 -0.01 -11.43 -45.37
C GLY A 496 -0.04 -11.56 -46.89
N ASN A 497 -0.46 -10.54 -47.65
CA ASN A 497 -0.73 -10.71 -49.09
C ASN A 497 0.19 -9.91 -50.03
N THR A 498 0.98 -8.93 -49.55
CA THR A 498 2.05 -8.24 -50.33
C THR A 498 2.67 -7.05 -49.57
N ASP A 499 2.06 -6.61 -48.48
CA ASP A 499 2.34 -5.33 -47.80
C ASP A 499 3.25 -5.43 -46.58
N ALA A 500 3.92 -6.57 -46.35
CA ALA A 500 4.91 -6.76 -45.29
C ALA A 500 4.48 -6.21 -43.90
N LYS A 501 3.20 -6.33 -43.54
CA LYS A 501 2.74 -6.00 -42.20
C LYS A 501 3.43 -6.92 -41.20
N LEU A 502 4.19 -6.33 -40.30
CA LEU A 502 5.00 -7.02 -39.30
C LEU A 502 5.32 -6.06 -38.14
N VAL A 503 5.86 -6.61 -37.06
CA VAL A 503 6.51 -5.82 -36.00
C VAL A 503 8.01 -6.03 -36.10
N SER A 504 8.76 -4.94 -36.22
CA SER A 504 10.21 -4.92 -36.12
C SER A 504 10.64 -4.76 -34.67
N LEU A 505 11.48 -5.66 -34.17
CA LEU A 505 12.09 -5.59 -32.83
C LEU A 505 13.56 -5.14 -32.87
N GLY A 506 14.03 -4.68 -34.04
CA GLY A 506 15.42 -4.27 -34.24
C GLY A 506 16.43 -5.42 -34.25
N THR A 507 17.72 -5.08 -34.15
CA THR A 507 18.85 -6.03 -34.22
C THR A 507 19.42 -6.42 -32.86
N ASP A 508 19.24 -5.55 -31.86
CA ASP A 508 20.02 -5.62 -30.62
C ASP A 508 19.43 -6.65 -29.64
N LEU A 509 18.09 -6.76 -29.56
CA LEU A 509 17.40 -7.68 -28.67
C LEU A 509 17.89 -9.14 -28.80
N TRP A 510 18.10 -9.61 -30.04
CA TRP A 510 18.61 -10.96 -30.27
C TRP A 510 20.06 -11.11 -29.82
N ALA A 511 20.91 -10.15 -30.21
CA ALA A 511 22.33 -10.14 -29.89
C ALA A 511 22.56 -10.14 -28.37
N ASP A 512 21.82 -9.30 -27.66
CA ASP A 512 22.01 -9.07 -26.22
C ASP A 512 21.40 -10.20 -25.38
N SER A 513 20.33 -10.84 -25.86
CA SER A 513 19.52 -11.73 -25.02
C SER A 513 19.62 -13.21 -25.35
N PHE A 514 20.00 -13.58 -26.59
CA PHE A 514 19.90 -14.97 -27.04
C PHE A 514 21.19 -15.55 -27.63
N VAL A 515 22.10 -14.72 -28.15
CA VAL A 515 23.39 -15.21 -28.69
C VAL A 515 24.23 -15.84 -27.57
N GLY A 516 24.74 -17.05 -27.82
CA GLY A 516 25.60 -17.78 -26.88
C GLY A 516 24.87 -18.39 -25.66
N ARG A 517 23.54 -18.24 -25.56
CA ARG A 517 22.76 -18.89 -24.50
C ARG A 517 22.50 -20.36 -24.80
N SER A 518 22.46 -21.15 -23.74
CA SER A 518 22.07 -22.55 -23.80
C SER A 518 20.57 -22.78 -23.72
N ALA A 519 19.75 -21.80 -23.33
CA ALA A 519 18.30 -22.03 -23.22
C ALA A 519 17.45 -20.79 -23.52
N PHE A 520 16.25 -21.01 -24.07
CA PHE A 520 15.23 -19.97 -24.27
C PHE A 520 13.83 -20.57 -24.44
N THR A 521 12.81 -19.71 -24.33
CA THR A 521 11.41 -19.99 -24.70
C THR A 521 10.84 -18.83 -25.46
N ILE A 522 10.12 -19.11 -26.54
CA ILE A 522 9.35 -18.12 -27.30
C ILE A 522 7.93 -18.64 -27.39
N GLU A 523 6.98 -17.82 -26.97
CA GLU A 523 5.57 -18.19 -26.93
C GLU A 523 4.69 -17.01 -27.35
N ALA A 524 3.52 -17.33 -27.91
CA ALA A 524 2.57 -16.34 -28.41
C ALA A 524 1.16 -16.95 -28.50
N TRP A 525 0.15 -16.09 -28.41
CA TRP A 525 -1.18 -16.40 -28.88
C TRP A 525 -1.28 -16.09 -30.37
N ILE A 526 -1.84 -17.01 -31.16
CA ILE A 526 -2.04 -16.84 -32.59
C ILE A 526 -3.45 -17.23 -33.00
N ASN A 527 -3.98 -16.56 -34.02
CA ASN A 527 -5.23 -16.91 -34.68
C ASN A 527 -5.02 -16.78 -36.19
N ARG A 528 -4.83 -17.92 -36.88
CA ARG A 528 -4.54 -17.94 -38.32
C ARG A 528 -5.82 -17.82 -39.16
N SER A 529 -5.73 -17.21 -40.34
CA SER A 529 -6.90 -16.96 -41.22
C SER A 529 -7.10 -17.95 -42.37
N ASP A 530 -6.10 -18.76 -42.73
CA ASP A 530 -6.15 -19.68 -43.87
C ASP A 530 -5.28 -20.93 -43.65
N LEU A 531 -5.50 -21.96 -44.48
CA LEU A 531 -4.70 -23.20 -44.58
C LEU A 531 -3.82 -23.18 -45.84
N GLY A 532 -2.84 -24.09 -45.91
CA GLY A 532 -2.04 -24.37 -47.10
C GLY A 532 -0.97 -23.33 -47.45
N HIS A 533 -0.71 -22.37 -46.56
CA HIS A 533 0.32 -21.35 -46.71
C HIS A 533 1.38 -21.46 -45.61
N LEU A 534 2.55 -20.88 -45.87
CA LEU A 534 3.58 -20.69 -44.84
C LEU A 534 3.27 -19.43 -44.03
N HIS A 535 3.17 -19.56 -42.71
CA HIS A 535 2.93 -18.43 -41.81
C HIS A 535 4.13 -18.24 -40.88
N THR A 536 4.90 -17.17 -41.05
CA THR A 536 5.97 -16.85 -40.09
C THR A 536 5.41 -16.13 -38.89
N ILE A 537 5.54 -16.73 -37.70
CA ILE A 537 5.13 -16.11 -36.44
C ILE A 537 6.27 -15.26 -35.90
N PHE A 538 7.48 -15.82 -35.88
CA PHE A 538 8.67 -15.18 -35.34
C PHE A 538 9.90 -15.56 -36.16
N SER A 539 10.68 -14.56 -36.57
CA SER A 539 11.90 -14.80 -37.35
C SER A 539 13.04 -13.88 -36.93
N ASN A 540 14.26 -14.40 -37.03
CA ASN A 540 15.46 -13.60 -37.15
C ASN A 540 16.11 -13.99 -38.48
N TYR A 541 16.25 -13.05 -39.42
CA TYR A 541 16.76 -13.38 -40.76
C TYR A 541 17.60 -12.27 -41.37
N ASN A 542 18.78 -12.65 -41.86
CA ASN A 542 19.65 -11.84 -42.72
C ASN A 542 20.46 -12.75 -43.65
N GLY A 543 19.76 -13.56 -44.48
CA GLY A 543 20.37 -14.57 -45.36
C GLY A 543 20.64 -15.94 -44.69
N SER A 544 20.51 -16.01 -43.37
CA SER A 544 20.42 -17.23 -42.57
C SER A 544 19.51 -16.93 -41.38
N TYR A 545 18.86 -17.95 -40.82
CA TYR A 545 17.99 -17.78 -39.66
C TYR A 545 18.48 -18.66 -38.49
N PRO A 546 18.92 -18.07 -37.36
CA PRO A 546 19.25 -18.83 -36.17
C PRO A 546 17.99 -19.45 -35.56
N LEU A 547 16.84 -18.81 -35.80
CA LEU A 547 15.54 -19.23 -35.32
C LEU A 547 14.44 -18.77 -36.29
N LEU A 548 13.55 -19.69 -36.61
CA LEU A 548 12.30 -19.44 -37.32
C LEU A 548 11.19 -20.29 -36.70
N LEU A 549 10.17 -19.63 -36.15
CA LEU A 549 8.94 -20.27 -35.69
C LEU A 549 7.84 -19.97 -36.71
N ARG A 550 7.31 -21.01 -37.34
CA ARG A 550 6.35 -20.87 -38.43
C ARG A 550 5.30 -21.98 -38.44
N ILE A 551 4.27 -21.77 -39.24
CA ILE A 551 3.34 -22.83 -39.65
C ILE A 551 3.81 -23.34 -41.02
N ASP A 552 4.05 -24.65 -41.10
CA ASP A 552 4.49 -25.37 -42.29
C ASP A 552 3.61 -26.62 -42.50
N ASN A 553 3.04 -26.76 -43.70
CA ASN A 553 2.02 -27.77 -43.99
C ASN A 553 0.91 -27.83 -42.93
N ASP A 554 0.46 -26.65 -42.50
CA ASP A 554 -0.57 -26.44 -41.49
C ASP A 554 -0.24 -26.89 -40.06
N LYS A 555 1.03 -27.22 -39.78
CA LYS A 555 1.52 -27.61 -38.46
C LYS A 555 2.54 -26.60 -37.94
N ILE A 556 2.66 -26.48 -36.62
CA ILE A 556 3.72 -25.67 -36.01
C ILE A 556 5.09 -26.31 -36.30
N ALA A 557 6.07 -25.50 -36.69
CA ALA A 557 7.44 -25.94 -36.97
C ALA A 557 8.44 -24.93 -36.42
N MET A 558 9.52 -25.44 -35.83
CA MET A 558 10.65 -24.62 -35.38
C MET A 558 11.91 -25.05 -36.11
N HIS A 559 12.59 -24.06 -36.68
CA HIS A 559 13.86 -24.24 -37.35
C HIS A 559 14.94 -23.50 -36.58
N THR A 560 16.09 -24.13 -36.41
CA THR A 560 17.28 -23.51 -35.80
C THR A 560 18.50 -23.69 -36.69
N ASN A 561 19.33 -22.65 -36.80
CA ASN A 561 20.50 -22.59 -37.70
C ASN A 561 20.22 -23.03 -39.14
N SER A 562 19.16 -22.50 -39.75
CA SER A 562 18.75 -22.83 -41.13
C SER A 562 18.35 -24.30 -41.40
N ALA A 563 18.17 -25.12 -40.35
CA ALA A 563 17.68 -26.49 -40.45
C ALA A 563 16.32 -26.64 -39.75
N VAL A 564 15.42 -27.47 -40.30
CA VAL A 564 14.19 -27.86 -39.57
C VAL A 564 14.62 -28.68 -38.37
N SER A 565 14.27 -28.21 -37.17
CA SER A 565 14.66 -28.89 -35.94
C SER A 565 13.53 -29.76 -35.42
N VAL A 566 12.28 -29.31 -35.53
CA VAL A 566 11.10 -30.09 -35.13
C VAL A 566 9.83 -29.60 -35.83
N THR A 567 8.90 -30.51 -36.11
CA THR A 567 7.55 -30.21 -36.61
C THR A 567 6.53 -30.90 -35.70
N GLY A 568 5.45 -30.20 -35.37
CA GLY A 568 4.35 -30.74 -34.58
C GLY A 568 3.55 -31.81 -35.33
N THR A 569 2.62 -32.47 -34.65
CA THR A 569 1.81 -33.55 -35.24
C THR A 569 0.44 -33.07 -35.70
N SER A 570 -0.17 -32.15 -34.96
CA SER A 570 -1.52 -31.65 -35.17
C SER A 570 -1.59 -30.54 -36.23
N ILE A 571 -2.68 -30.55 -37.01
CA ILE A 571 -3.07 -29.44 -37.90
C ILE A 571 -3.67 -28.33 -37.03
N LEU A 572 -3.19 -27.10 -37.20
CA LEU A 572 -3.69 -25.95 -36.45
C LEU A 572 -5.01 -25.42 -37.05
N PRO A 573 -6.06 -25.21 -36.25
CA PRO A 573 -7.36 -24.72 -36.72
C PRO A 573 -7.27 -23.27 -37.25
N VAL A 574 -8.22 -22.91 -38.11
CA VAL A 574 -8.39 -21.55 -38.66
C VAL A 574 -9.45 -20.80 -37.86
N GLY A 575 -9.20 -19.53 -37.54
CA GLY A 575 -10.16 -18.66 -36.85
C GLY A 575 -10.21 -18.82 -35.34
N GLU A 576 -9.40 -19.70 -34.76
CA GLU A 576 -9.35 -19.96 -33.32
C GLU A 576 -8.04 -19.45 -32.70
N TRP A 577 -8.15 -18.85 -31.50
CA TRP A 577 -6.99 -18.50 -30.70
C TRP A 577 -6.35 -19.76 -30.13
N ILE A 578 -5.08 -19.97 -30.46
CA ILE A 578 -4.26 -21.05 -29.91
C ILE A 578 -2.98 -20.46 -29.32
N HIS A 579 -2.55 -21.02 -28.19
CA HIS A 579 -1.25 -20.70 -27.63
C HIS A 579 -0.19 -21.62 -28.24
N ILE A 580 0.92 -21.06 -28.68
CA ILE A 580 2.05 -21.83 -29.20
C ILE A 580 3.31 -21.48 -28.41
N ALA A 581 4.19 -22.47 -28.21
CA ALA A 581 5.50 -22.23 -27.61
C ALA A 581 6.58 -23.11 -28.24
N GLY A 582 7.77 -22.54 -28.43
CA GLY A 582 8.99 -23.24 -28.81
C GLY A 582 10.03 -23.08 -27.70
N THR A 583 10.59 -24.19 -27.23
CA THR A 583 11.63 -24.18 -26.17
C THR A 583 12.91 -24.84 -26.65
N TYR A 584 14.04 -24.34 -26.15
CA TYR A 584 15.36 -24.92 -26.33
C TYR A 584 16.08 -24.96 -24.99
N ASP A 585 16.60 -26.12 -24.60
CA ASP A 585 17.30 -26.32 -23.31
C ASP A 585 18.82 -26.52 -23.45
N GLY A 586 19.35 -26.39 -24.68
CA GLY A 586 20.77 -26.57 -24.98
C GLY A 586 21.08 -27.90 -25.63
N THR A 587 20.12 -28.83 -25.56
CA THR A 587 20.25 -30.19 -26.07
C THR A 587 19.05 -30.65 -26.88
N SER A 588 17.88 -30.03 -26.65
CA SER A 588 16.61 -30.44 -27.21
C SER A 588 15.75 -29.24 -27.53
N VAL A 589 15.05 -29.35 -28.65
CA VAL A 589 14.06 -28.40 -29.14
C VAL A 589 12.67 -29.03 -28.97
N ARG A 590 11.71 -28.29 -28.41
CA ARG A 590 10.33 -28.75 -28.20
C ARG A 590 9.32 -27.74 -28.73
N LEU A 591 8.18 -28.27 -29.18
CA LEU A 591 7.01 -27.49 -29.59
C LEU A 591 5.81 -27.83 -28.73
N TYR A 592 5.03 -26.82 -28.38
CA TYR A 592 3.80 -26.94 -27.62
C TYR A 592 2.65 -26.22 -28.31
N VAL A 593 1.47 -26.80 -28.26
CA VAL A 593 0.21 -26.19 -28.69
C VAL A 593 -0.77 -26.28 -27.52
N ASN A 594 -1.32 -25.15 -27.08
CA ASN A 594 -2.14 -25.03 -25.87
C ASN A 594 -1.49 -25.68 -24.64
N GLY A 595 -0.16 -25.57 -24.55
CA GLY A 595 0.66 -26.15 -23.49
C GLY A 595 0.85 -27.67 -23.55
N ILE A 596 0.28 -28.37 -24.54
CA ILE A 596 0.53 -29.79 -24.79
C ILE A 596 1.74 -29.95 -25.71
N GLN A 597 2.68 -30.84 -25.37
CA GLN A 597 3.86 -31.07 -26.20
C GLN A 597 3.49 -31.80 -27.50
N GLU A 598 3.81 -31.18 -28.63
CA GLU A 598 3.48 -31.64 -29.99
C GLU A 598 4.71 -32.14 -30.76
N GLY A 599 5.92 -31.77 -30.32
CA GLY A 599 7.15 -32.19 -30.99
C GLY A 599 8.36 -32.12 -30.06
N LEU A 600 9.30 -33.03 -30.27
CA LEU A 600 10.59 -33.09 -29.59
C LEU A 600 11.67 -33.56 -30.58
N ALA A 601 12.79 -32.86 -30.60
CA ALA A 601 13.97 -33.28 -31.34
C ALA A 601 15.26 -32.96 -30.58
N SER A 602 16.24 -33.85 -30.68
CA SER A 602 17.58 -33.59 -30.17
C SER A 602 18.30 -32.56 -31.05
N TYR A 603 18.90 -31.57 -30.39
CA TYR A 603 19.62 -30.48 -31.01
C TYR A 603 20.79 -30.04 -30.10
N ASN A 604 21.98 -30.59 -30.36
CA ASN A 604 23.19 -30.33 -29.57
C ASN A 604 24.14 -29.32 -30.26
N GLN A 605 23.59 -28.25 -30.83
CA GLN A 605 24.38 -27.24 -31.55
C GLN A 605 24.17 -25.85 -30.93
N THR A 606 25.25 -25.07 -30.84
CA THR A 606 25.14 -23.65 -30.47
C THR A 606 24.38 -22.87 -31.55
N LEU A 607 23.46 -22.01 -31.15
CA LEU A 607 22.79 -21.11 -32.09
C LEU A 607 23.81 -20.19 -32.76
N ILE A 608 23.70 -20.02 -34.08
CA ILE A 608 24.54 -19.05 -34.79
C ILE A 608 24.19 -17.64 -34.33
N ALA A 609 25.21 -16.78 -34.22
CA ALA A 609 24.99 -15.36 -34.09
C ALA A 609 24.28 -14.86 -35.36
N ALA A 610 23.21 -14.10 -35.19
CA ALA A 610 22.51 -13.49 -36.30
C ALA A 610 22.55 -11.98 -36.19
N ASN A 611 22.86 -11.35 -37.32
CA ASN A 611 22.91 -9.89 -37.48
C ASN A 611 21.68 -9.41 -38.26
N GLY A 612 20.55 -10.10 -38.10
CA GLY A 612 19.29 -9.78 -38.76
C GLY A 612 18.30 -9.12 -37.82
N GLU A 613 17.31 -8.47 -38.43
CA GLU A 613 16.20 -7.86 -37.70
C GLU A 613 15.27 -8.95 -37.18
N LEU A 614 14.98 -8.88 -35.88
CA LEU A 614 14.04 -9.75 -35.21
C LEU A 614 12.60 -9.27 -35.48
N LYS A 615 11.71 -10.18 -35.89
CA LYS A 615 10.39 -9.84 -36.41
C LYS A 615 9.29 -10.70 -35.84
N ILE A 616 8.14 -10.07 -35.59
CA ILE A 616 6.85 -10.75 -35.34
C ILE A 616 5.99 -10.62 -36.59
N GLY A 617 5.43 -11.75 -37.06
CA GLY A 617 4.60 -11.81 -38.27
C GLY A 617 5.36 -11.64 -39.60
N GLY A 618 6.67 -11.34 -39.55
CA GLY A 618 7.53 -11.05 -40.69
C GLY A 618 8.24 -12.28 -41.25
N GLY A 619 8.04 -12.59 -42.54
CA GLY A 619 8.65 -13.75 -43.21
C GLY A 619 10.10 -13.54 -43.69
N ILE A 620 10.76 -14.65 -44.04
CA ILE A 620 12.13 -14.69 -44.60
C ILE A 620 12.19 -14.39 -46.10
N ASN A 621 11.07 -14.59 -46.79
CA ASN A 621 10.91 -14.35 -48.23
C ASN A 621 9.92 -13.20 -48.44
N ASN A 622 10.43 -12.07 -48.94
CA ASN A 622 9.66 -10.84 -49.17
C ASN A 622 8.40 -11.15 -50.01
N GLY A 623 7.23 -11.18 -49.36
CA GLY A 623 5.93 -11.32 -50.01
C GLY A 623 5.20 -12.65 -49.80
N THR A 624 5.86 -13.72 -49.35
CA THR A 624 5.29 -15.09 -49.47
C THR A 624 5.17 -15.89 -48.17
N GLU A 625 5.83 -15.47 -47.08
CA GLU A 625 5.82 -16.21 -45.80
C GLU A 625 5.36 -15.36 -44.60
N TYR A 626 4.62 -14.29 -44.83
CA TYR A 626 4.07 -13.45 -43.76
C TYR A 626 2.96 -14.17 -43.00
N PHE A 627 2.80 -13.84 -41.72
CA PHE A 627 1.63 -14.31 -40.99
C PHE A 627 0.35 -13.76 -41.61
N ARG A 628 -0.67 -14.61 -41.70
CA ARG A 628 -2.04 -14.25 -42.07
C ARG A 628 -2.96 -14.60 -40.92
N GLY A 629 -3.55 -13.56 -40.33
CA GLY A 629 -4.35 -13.64 -39.11
C GLY A 629 -3.81 -12.73 -38.02
N SER A 630 -4.08 -13.04 -36.75
CA SER A 630 -3.73 -12.20 -35.61
C SER A 630 -2.70 -12.85 -34.67
N ILE A 631 -1.82 -12.04 -34.08
CA ILE A 631 -0.89 -12.46 -33.01
C ILE A 631 -1.09 -11.54 -31.81
N ALA A 632 -1.08 -12.11 -30.60
CA ALA A 632 -1.14 -11.39 -29.33
C ALA A 632 -0.12 -11.94 -28.34
N ASP A 633 0.24 -11.11 -27.36
CA ASP A 633 1.03 -11.47 -26.19
C ASP A 633 2.27 -12.33 -26.50
N VAL A 634 3.21 -11.76 -27.25
CA VAL A 634 4.46 -12.42 -27.60
C VAL A 634 5.43 -12.30 -26.44
N ARG A 635 5.92 -13.44 -25.95
CA ARG A 635 6.79 -13.53 -24.77
C ARG A 635 8.10 -14.20 -25.13
N LEU A 636 9.21 -13.58 -24.71
CA LEU A 636 10.55 -14.08 -24.91
C LEU A 636 11.22 -14.33 -23.55
N TRP A 637 11.68 -15.55 -23.31
CA TRP A 637 12.32 -15.97 -22.07
C TRP A 637 13.74 -16.46 -22.32
N ASN A 638 14.67 -16.16 -21.41
CA ASN A 638 16.05 -16.63 -21.47
C ASN A 638 16.30 -17.96 -20.75
N ARG A 639 15.22 -18.72 -20.51
CA ARG A 639 15.19 -20.08 -19.93
C ARG A 639 14.26 -20.97 -20.74
N ALA A 640 14.49 -22.28 -20.70
CA ALA A 640 13.56 -23.28 -21.23
C ALA A 640 12.43 -23.50 -20.22
N LYS A 641 11.19 -23.17 -20.60
CA LYS A 641 10.00 -23.45 -19.79
C LYS A 641 9.57 -24.90 -20.00
N THR A 642 9.04 -25.50 -18.94
CA THR A 642 8.44 -26.84 -18.99
C THR A 642 7.01 -26.79 -19.54
N ALA A 643 6.48 -27.97 -19.94
CA ALA A 643 5.08 -28.09 -20.38
C ALA A 643 4.11 -27.56 -19.31
N THR A 644 4.37 -27.89 -18.05
CA THR A 644 3.60 -27.44 -16.90
C THR A 644 3.62 -25.92 -16.81
N GLU A 645 4.79 -25.28 -16.74
CA GLU A 645 4.88 -23.81 -16.65
C GLU A 645 4.15 -23.10 -17.80
N ILE A 646 4.21 -23.64 -19.02
CA ILE A 646 3.49 -23.10 -20.17
C ILE A 646 1.98 -23.22 -19.96
N GLN A 647 1.47 -24.41 -19.62
CA GLN A 647 0.03 -24.62 -19.38
C GLN A 647 -0.53 -23.68 -18.29
N LEU A 648 0.26 -23.46 -17.24
CA LEU A 648 -0.17 -22.64 -16.10
C LEU A 648 -0.18 -21.16 -16.40
N GLN A 649 0.80 -20.67 -17.16
CA GLN A 649 1.03 -19.23 -17.35
C GLN A 649 0.56 -18.70 -18.71
N MET A 650 0.26 -19.57 -19.69
CA MET A 650 -0.14 -19.10 -21.04
C MET A 650 -1.38 -18.21 -21.03
N ASN A 651 -2.25 -18.40 -20.03
CA ASN A 651 -3.45 -17.59 -19.85
C ASN A 651 -3.25 -16.42 -18.88
N ASP A 652 -2.06 -16.20 -18.29
CA ASP A 652 -1.85 -15.12 -17.32
C ASP A 652 -1.30 -13.87 -18.00
N LYS A 653 -1.83 -12.68 -17.68
CA LYS A 653 -1.25 -11.40 -18.08
C LYS A 653 0.01 -11.14 -17.24
N LEU A 654 1.16 -10.98 -17.89
CA LEU A 654 2.43 -10.72 -17.23
C LEU A 654 2.60 -9.23 -16.87
N VAL A 655 3.35 -8.95 -15.80
CA VAL A 655 3.65 -7.59 -15.31
C VAL A 655 5.03 -7.08 -15.74
N GLY A 656 5.90 -7.95 -16.27
CA GLY A 656 7.19 -7.59 -16.86
C GLY A 656 8.41 -7.80 -15.96
N THR A 657 8.22 -8.19 -14.70
CA THR A 657 9.29 -8.43 -13.72
C THR A 657 9.56 -9.92 -13.47
N GLU A 658 8.97 -10.80 -14.26
CA GLU A 658 9.07 -12.25 -14.10
C GLU A 658 10.51 -12.74 -14.33
N ALA A 659 10.95 -13.69 -13.51
CA ALA A 659 12.31 -14.22 -13.59
C ALA A 659 12.59 -14.87 -14.95
N GLY A 660 13.58 -14.33 -15.66
CA GLY A 660 14.01 -14.81 -16.97
C GLY A 660 13.16 -14.33 -18.14
N LEU A 661 12.15 -13.48 -17.91
CA LEU A 661 11.44 -12.78 -18.98
C LEU A 661 12.36 -11.69 -19.56
N VAL A 662 12.56 -11.73 -20.87
CA VAL A 662 13.41 -10.77 -21.61
C VAL A 662 12.56 -9.67 -22.23
N ALA A 663 11.44 -10.05 -22.82
CA ALA A 663 10.50 -9.12 -23.42
C ALA A 663 9.09 -9.70 -23.39
N ASN A 664 8.11 -8.83 -23.20
CA ASN A 664 6.70 -9.15 -23.37
C ASN A 664 6.03 -8.03 -24.19
N TYR A 665 5.41 -8.42 -25.30
CA TYR A 665 4.67 -7.55 -26.21
C TYR A 665 3.18 -7.91 -26.15
N GLN A 666 2.43 -7.19 -25.31
CA GLN A 666 1.01 -7.48 -25.04
C GLN A 666 0.08 -7.01 -26.15
N PHE A 667 0.54 -6.07 -27.00
CA PHE A 667 -0.25 -5.40 -28.02
C PHE A 667 -1.41 -4.52 -27.49
N ASN A 668 -1.37 -4.09 -26.23
CA ASN A 668 -2.46 -3.39 -25.57
C ASN A 668 -2.63 -1.91 -25.95
N GLU A 669 -1.75 -1.37 -26.79
CA GLU A 669 -1.77 0.05 -27.18
C GLU A 669 -3.04 0.40 -27.97
N GLY A 670 -3.55 -0.54 -28.78
CA GLY A 670 -4.79 -0.40 -29.54
C GLY A 670 -4.75 0.62 -30.68
N ASN A 671 -3.68 1.40 -30.81
CA ASN A 671 -3.39 2.32 -31.90
C ASN A 671 -1.89 2.68 -31.93
N GLY A 672 -1.46 3.37 -32.99
CA GLY A 672 -0.11 3.90 -33.11
C GLY A 672 0.88 2.93 -33.80
N ALA A 673 2.15 3.35 -33.82
CA ALA A 673 3.22 2.67 -34.56
C ALA A 673 4.23 1.95 -33.65
N ILE A 674 4.01 1.93 -32.33
CA ILE A 674 4.92 1.34 -31.35
C ILE A 674 4.17 0.23 -30.60
N VAL A 675 4.83 -0.91 -30.41
CA VAL A 675 4.41 -2.00 -29.53
C VAL A 675 5.33 -1.99 -28.32
N ALA A 676 4.80 -1.65 -27.15
CA ALA A 676 5.60 -1.51 -25.94
C ALA A 676 6.11 -2.87 -25.45
N ASN A 677 7.29 -2.83 -24.81
CA ASN A 677 7.83 -3.96 -24.07
C ASN A 677 7.52 -3.72 -22.59
N SER A 678 6.70 -4.59 -21.98
CA SER A 678 6.22 -4.37 -20.61
C SER A 678 7.29 -4.61 -19.52
N THR A 679 8.49 -5.08 -19.87
CA THR A 679 9.61 -5.31 -18.93
C THR A 679 10.37 -4.05 -18.53
N GLY A 680 10.03 -2.89 -19.12
CA GLY A 680 10.76 -1.63 -18.91
C GLY A 680 12.10 -1.52 -19.66
N ALA A 681 12.51 -2.57 -20.41
CA ALA A 681 13.67 -2.51 -21.29
C ALA A 681 13.40 -1.71 -22.58
N ILE A 682 14.46 -1.14 -23.18
CA ILE A 682 14.39 -0.25 -24.35
C ILE A 682 13.95 -0.92 -25.67
N TYR A 683 13.70 -2.23 -25.68
CA TYR A 683 13.40 -3.00 -26.88
C TYR A 683 11.93 -2.93 -27.31
N HIS A 684 11.42 -1.73 -27.60
CA HIS A 684 10.07 -1.54 -28.14
C HIS A 684 9.99 -2.01 -29.60
N GLY A 685 8.84 -2.58 -29.98
CA GLY A 685 8.56 -2.98 -31.35
C GLY A 685 8.04 -1.82 -32.20
N ASN A 686 8.37 -1.79 -33.49
CA ASN A 686 7.83 -0.83 -34.45
C ASN A 686 6.89 -1.53 -35.43
N VAL A 687 5.68 -1.00 -35.55
CA VAL A 687 4.67 -1.50 -36.50
C VAL A 687 5.05 -1.05 -37.90
N VAL A 688 5.19 -2.00 -38.82
CA VAL A 688 5.53 -1.74 -40.22
C VAL A 688 4.28 -1.86 -41.09
N ASN A 689 4.10 -0.89 -42.01
CA ASN A 689 3.01 -0.84 -42.99
C ASN A 689 1.59 -0.87 -42.39
N ASN A 690 1.42 -0.24 -41.22
CA ASN A 690 0.12 -0.04 -40.55
C ASN A 690 -0.66 -1.35 -40.37
N ALA A 691 -0.06 -2.34 -39.70
CA ALA A 691 -0.81 -3.49 -39.21
C ALA A 691 -1.97 -3.03 -38.33
N ASN A 692 -3.13 -3.69 -38.45
CA ASN A 692 -4.34 -3.26 -37.75
C ASN A 692 -4.33 -3.80 -36.32
N TRP A 693 -4.92 -3.02 -35.41
CA TRP A 693 -5.21 -3.47 -34.06
C TRP A 693 -6.60 -4.10 -34.04
N VAL A 694 -6.70 -5.31 -33.51
CA VAL A 694 -7.95 -6.07 -33.39
C VAL A 694 -8.10 -6.62 -31.98
N THR A 695 -9.27 -7.15 -31.64
CA THR A 695 -9.49 -7.78 -30.34
C THR A 695 -8.71 -9.09 -30.24
N GLY A 696 -7.96 -9.25 -29.16
CA GLY A 696 -7.13 -10.41 -28.84
C GLY A 696 -7.83 -11.44 -27.96
N PRO A 697 -7.08 -12.42 -27.43
CA PRO A 697 -7.57 -13.39 -26.46
C PRO A 697 -7.78 -12.75 -25.09
N SER A 698 -8.60 -13.38 -24.25
CA SER A 698 -8.77 -13.00 -22.85
C SER A 698 -7.76 -13.73 -21.97
N LEU A 699 -6.97 -12.97 -21.22
CA LEU A 699 -6.02 -13.48 -20.22
C LEU A 699 -6.52 -13.20 -18.80
N THR A 700 -6.17 -14.06 -17.86
CA THR A 700 -6.35 -13.86 -16.42
C THR A 700 -5.35 -12.84 -15.90
N GLN A 701 -5.81 -11.77 -15.25
CA GLN A 701 -4.93 -10.81 -14.60
C GLN A 701 -4.44 -11.34 -13.25
N VAL A 702 -3.12 -11.50 -13.10
CA VAL A 702 -2.46 -11.79 -11.82
C VAL A 702 -1.90 -10.48 -11.28
N LEU A 703 -2.37 -10.03 -10.12
CA LEU A 703 -2.20 -8.64 -9.67
C LEU A 703 -0.92 -8.42 -8.85
N CYS A 704 -0.46 -9.46 -8.14
CA CYS A 704 0.76 -9.47 -7.34
C CYS A 704 1.10 -10.92 -6.92
N THR A 705 2.40 -11.21 -6.74
CA THR A 705 2.86 -12.51 -6.20
C THR A 705 3.67 -12.30 -4.92
N GLU A 706 3.36 -13.05 -3.86
CA GLU A 706 4.17 -13.10 -2.64
C GLU A 706 4.81 -14.48 -2.50
N GLN A 707 6.12 -14.50 -2.28
CA GLN A 707 6.79 -15.72 -1.85
C GLN A 707 6.59 -15.88 -0.34
N PHE A 708 5.86 -16.93 0.06
CA PHE A 708 5.80 -17.31 1.46
C PHE A 708 7.19 -17.81 1.89
N ALA A 709 7.82 -17.07 2.78
CA ALA A 709 9.19 -17.29 3.24
C ALA A 709 9.33 -18.48 4.22
N THR A 710 8.64 -19.60 3.97
CA THR A 710 8.83 -20.84 4.71
C THR A 710 9.50 -21.85 3.77
N THR A 711 10.83 -21.93 3.84
CA THR A 711 11.52 -23.06 3.21
C THR A 711 11.11 -24.31 3.98
N VAL A 712 10.36 -25.21 3.34
CA VAL A 712 9.94 -26.48 3.95
C VAL A 712 10.84 -27.58 3.44
N MET A 713 11.49 -28.29 4.35
CA MET A 713 12.32 -29.43 4.01
C MET A 713 11.47 -30.70 4.01
N ALA A 714 11.37 -31.36 2.86
CA ALA A 714 10.91 -32.74 2.80
C ALA A 714 12.11 -33.66 3.06
N VAL A 715 12.02 -34.46 4.14
CA VAL A 715 13.09 -35.38 4.56
C VAL A 715 12.84 -36.76 3.96
N VAL A 716 13.86 -37.33 3.33
CA VAL A 716 13.85 -38.73 2.90
C VAL A 716 14.27 -39.58 4.11
N SER A 717 13.33 -40.36 4.64
CA SER A 717 13.62 -41.36 5.66
C SER A 717 14.19 -42.62 5.01
N ASN A 718 15.36 -43.02 5.50
CA ASN A 718 16.04 -44.28 5.20
C ASN A 718 15.84 -45.33 6.32
N ASP A 719 15.09 -44.99 7.37
CA ASP A 719 14.75 -45.89 8.46
C ASP A 719 13.51 -46.73 8.08
N PHE A 720 13.74 -47.87 7.42
CA PHE A 720 12.71 -48.91 7.34
C PHE A 720 12.65 -49.64 8.68
N PRO A 721 11.44 -49.88 9.24
CA PRO A 721 11.33 -50.68 10.45
C PRO A 721 11.91 -52.08 10.22
N ASP A 722 12.61 -52.62 11.23
CA ASP A 722 13.16 -53.97 11.18
C ASP A 722 12.00 -54.98 11.02
N SER A 723 11.89 -55.54 9.81
CA SER A 723 10.87 -56.52 9.48
C SER A 723 11.30 -57.95 9.83
N THR A 724 12.35 -58.14 10.62
CA THR A 724 12.69 -59.46 11.13
C THR A 724 11.84 -59.82 12.35
N THR A 725 11.57 -61.10 12.48
CA THR A 725 10.80 -61.66 13.60
C THR A 725 11.64 -62.70 14.33
N SER A 726 11.50 -62.73 15.65
CA SER A 726 11.97 -63.83 16.49
C SER A 726 10.82 -64.76 16.84
N VAL A 727 11.13 -66.05 17.04
CA VAL A 727 10.14 -67.09 17.29
C VAL A 727 10.53 -67.83 18.56
N ASP A 728 9.63 -67.84 19.53
CA ASP A 728 9.72 -68.70 20.71
C ASP A 728 8.45 -69.56 20.80
N MET A 729 8.63 -70.86 20.55
CA MET A 729 7.55 -71.85 20.43
C MET A 729 6.45 -71.42 19.43
N GLN A 730 5.31 -70.95 19.93
CA GLN A 730 4.13 -70.53 19.17
C GLN A 730 3.94 -69.00 19.18
N THR A 731 4.83 -68.25 19.83
CA THR A 731 4.81 -66.79 19.86
C THR A 731 5.84 -66.24 18.89
N ILE A 732 5.38 -65.39 17.98
CA ILE A 732 6.22 -64.66 17.04
C ILE A 732 6.28 -63.22 17.52
N THR A 733 7.46 -62.64 17.59
CA THR A 733 7.69 -61.28 18.07
C THR A 733 8.40 -60.49 17.00
N SER A 734 7.87 -59.30 16.67
CA SER A 734 8.59 -58.32 15.85
C SER A 734 9.83 -57.84 16.60
N ASN A 735 10.99 -57.83 15.94
CA ASN A 735 12.24 -57.39 16.57
C ASN A 735 12.35 -55.85 16.65
N GLU A 736 11.61 -55.12 15.80
CA GLU A 736 11.44 -53.68 15.94
C GLU A 736 10.72 -53.35 17.26
N ASP A 737 11.28 -52.42 18.04
CA ASP A 737 10.69 -51.92 19.30
C ASP A 737 10.03 -50.55 19.10
N GLY A 738 8.94 -50.28 19.83
CA GLY A 738 8.24 -48.99 19.77
C GLY A 738 7.47 -48.66 18.47
N ALA A 739 7.31 -49.61 17.54
CA ALA A 739 6.51 -49.46 16.31
C ALA A 739 5.02 -49.80 16.51
N THR A 740 4.21 -49.64 15.46
CA THR A 740 2.85 -50.21 15.40
C THR A 740 2.84 -51.50 14.59
N TYR A 741 2.03 -52.46 15.00
CA TYR A 741 2.02 -53.82 14.44
C TYR A 741 0.62 -54.19 13.95
N GLN A 742 0.56 -54.92 12.84
CA GLN A 742 -0.64 -55.64 12.41
C GLN A 742 -0.22 -57.01 11.91
N TRP A 743 -0.66 -58.06 12.61
CA TRP A 743 -0.38 -59.43 12.19
C TRP A 743 -1.33 -59.85 11.08
N ILE A 744 -0.79 -60.61 10.14
CA ILE A 744 -1.49 -61.12 8.95
C ILE A 744 -1.31 -62.63 8.86
N ASP A 745 -2.34 -63.31 8.35
CA ASP A 745 -2.31 -64.72 8.00
C ASP A 745 -1.86 -64.86 6.54
N CYS A 746 -0.64 -65.39 6.35
CA CYS A 746 -0.08 -65.60 5.01
C CYS A 746 -0.80 -66.71 4.24
N ASN A 747 -1.52 -67.61 4.92
CA ASN A 747 -2.31 -68.66 4.29
C ASN A 747 -3.66 -68.13 3.76
N ASP A 748 -4.16 -67.00 4.27
CA ASP A 748 -5.43 -66.37 3.86
C ASP A 748 -5.17 -65.05 3.10
N ASN A 749 -4.37 -65.09 2.02
CA ASN A 749 -4.04 -63.93 1.18
C ASN A 749 -3.53 -62.70 1.97
N ASN A 750 -2.71 -62.91 3.00
CA ASN A 750 -2.18 -61.85 3.86
C ASN A 750 -3.28 -61.06 4.58
N LYS A 751 -4.42 -61.68 4.87
CA LYS A 751 -5.52 -61.04 5.58
C LYS A 751 -5.11 -60.67 7.00
N ALA A 752 -5.49 -59.46 7.42
CA ALA A 752 -5.29 -58.99 8.78
C ALA A 752 -6.00 -59.88 9.81
N ILE A 753 -5.29 -60.19 10.89
CA ILE A 753 -5.84 -60.90 12.03
C ILE A 753 -6.43 -59.85 12.98
N ASP A 754 -7.74 -59.89 13.15
CA ASP A 754 -8.47 -58.90 13.93
C ASP A 754 -7.94 -58.79 15.37
N GLY A 755 -7.59 -57.57 15.78
CA GLY A 755 -7.10 -57.25 17.12
C GLY A 755 -5.64 -57.63 17.41
N ALA A 756 -4.95 -58.33 16.51
CA ALA A 756 -3.55 -58.70 16.66
C ALA A 756 -2.63 -57.52 16.30
N THR A 757 -2.50 -56.56 17.23
CA THR A 757 -1.75 -55.31 17.06
C THR A 757 -0.59 -55.14 18.05
N SER A 758 -0.36 -56.14 18.89
CA SER A 758 0.78 -56.19 19.80
C SER A 758 2.07 -56.56 19.06
N GLN A 759 3.22 -56.15 19.60
CA GLN A 759 4.55 -56.52 19.08
C GLN A 759 4.76 -58.03 18.97
N SER A 760 4.08 -58.80 19.83
CA SER A 760 4.08 -60.27 19.80
C SER A 760 2.70 -60.81 19.46
N TYR A 761 2.67 -61.90 18.70
CA TYR A 761 1.47 -62.67 18.40
C TYR A 761 1.69 -64.16 18.69
N THR A 762 0.81 -64.72 19.51
CA THR A 762 0.81 -66.14 19.83
C THR A 762 -0.20 -66.86 18.95
N ALA A 763 0.30 -67.69 18.04
CA ALA A 763 -0.53 -68.50 17.15
C ALA A 763 -1.34 -69.54 17.96
N THR A 764 -2.66 -69.57 17.74
CA THR A 764 -3.59 -70.53 18.36
C THR A 764 -3.93 -71.70 17.44
N VAL A 765 -3.47 -71.65 16.19
CA VAL A 765 -3.61 -72.69 15.17
C VAL A 765 -2.31 -72.77 14.38
N ASN A 766 -1.96 -73.97 13.92
CA ASN A 766 -0.88 -74.13 12.95
C ASN A 766 -1.16 -73.32 11.69
N GLY A 767 -0.19 -72.52 11.26
CA GLY A 767 -0.35 -71.56 10.17
C GLY A 767 0.93 -70.77 9.91
N SER A 768 0.92 -69.95 8.88
CA SER A 768 2.02 -69.08 8.49
C SER A 768 1.61 -67.63 8.72
N TYR A 769 2.39 -66.92 9.53
CA TYR A 769 2.03 -65.56 9.96
C TYR A 769 3.16 -64.58 9.65
N ALA A 770 2.80 -63.34 9.35
CA ALA A 770 3.75 -62.23 9.21
C ALA A 770 3.21 -61.00 9.95
N VAL A 771 4.09 -60.05 10.22
CA VAL A 771 3.73 -58.77 10.84
C VAL A 771 4.02 -57.64 9.88
N ILE A 772 3.04 -56.75 9.71
CA ILE A 772 3.25 -55.44 9.12
C ILE A 772 3.71 -54.53 10.26
N VAL A 773 4.95 -54.05 10.17
CA VAL A 773 5.56 -53.14 11.14
C VAL A 773 5.53 -51.74 10.55
N SER A 774 5.02 -50.76 11.30
CA SER A 774 4.97 -49.36 10.86
C SER A 774 5.66 -48.45 11.86
N ASN A 775 6.64 -47.68 11.39
CA ASN A 775 7.33 -46.64 12.17
C ASN A 775 7.13 -45.30 11.43
N GLY A 776 6.26 -44.44 11.97
CA GLY A 776 5.78 -43.25 11.27
C GLY A 776 4.98 -43.59 10.00
N THR A 777 5.40 -43.06 8.85
CA THR A 777 4.78 -43.32 7.54
C THR A 777 5.40 -44.50 6.78
N CYS A 778 6.50 -45.08 7.28
CA CYS A 778 7.18 -46.20 6.63
C CYS A 778 6.70 -47.53 7.19
N THR A 779 6.31 -48.44 6.28
CA THR A 779 5.86 -49.79 6.60
C THR A 779 6.80 -50.82 6.00
N SER A 780 7.04 -51.90 6.73
CA SER A 780 7.74 -53.07 6.22
C SER A 780 7.00 -54.32 6.70
N THR A 781 6.89 -55.32 5.82
CA THR A 781 6.23 -56.58 6.15
C THR A 781 7.27 -57.65 6.36
N SER A 782 7.20 -58.36 7.49
CA SER A 782 8.10 -59.47 7.76
C SER A 782 7.95 -60.59 6.74
N ALA A 783 9.00 -61.41 6.64
CA ALA A 783 8.82 -62.73 6.02
C ALA A 783 7.78 -63.54 6.80
N CYS A 784 7.08 -64.42 6.08
CA CYS A 784 6.12 -65.34 6.67
C CYS A 784 6.83 -66.42 7.50
N VAL A 785 6.37 -66.61 8.74
CA VAL A 785 6.89 -67.59 9.70
C VAL A 785 5.87 -68.72 9.87
N ASN A 786 6.30 -69.96 9.66
CA ASN A 786 5.47 -71.15 9.86
C ASN A 786 5.48 -71.61 11.33
N ILE A 787 4.29 -71.75 11.93
CA ILE A 787 4.06 -72.37 13.23
C ILE A 787 3.37 -73.72 13.01
N THR A 788 3.99 -74.82 13.43
CA THR A 788 3.54 -76.19 13.13
C THR A 788 3.20 -77.06 14.35
N ASN A 789 3.40 -76.56 15.57
CA ASN A 789 3.29 -77.34 16.82
C ASN A 789 2.34 -76.71 17.86
N VAL A 790 1.24 -76.07 17.44
CA VAL A 790 0.22 -75.60 18.38
C VAL A 790 -0.61 -76.79 18.86
N GLY A 791 -0.40 -77.22 20.11
CA GLY A 791 -1.27 -78.20 20.78
C GLY A 791 -0.67 -79.56 21.18
N MET A 792 0.59 -79.65 21.64
CA MET A 792 1.07 -80.85 22.35
C MET A 792 1.73 -80.51 23.68
N GLU A 793 1.08 -80.88 24.79
CA GLU A 793 1.77 -81.06 26.06
C GLU A 793 1.10 -82.16 26.91
N GLU A 794 1.84 -83.25 27.16
CA GLU A 794 1.72 -84.21 28.28
C GLU A 794 2.94 -85.16 28.16
N ILE A 795 3.80 -85.49 29.14
CA ILE A 795 3.93 -85.29 30.60
C ILE A 795 5.42 -85.52 30.96
N ALA A 796 5.96 -84.85 32.00
CA ALA A 796 6.88 -85.50 32.94
C ALA A 796 6.90 -84.82 34.32
N GLN A 797 5.97 -85.20 35.20
CA GLN A 797 6.21 -85.18 36.65
C GLN A 797 5.69 -86.50 37.26
N GLY A 798 6.60 -87.27 37.85
CA GLY A 798 6.31 -88.28 38.88
C GLY A 798 5.96 -89.72 38.43
N GLU A 799 6.99 -90.57 38.35
CA GLU A 799 7.04 -92.02 38.70
C GLU A 799 6.11 -93.07 38.05
N VAL A 800 5.02 -92.70 37.38
CA VAL A 800 4.08 -93.66 36.77
C VAL A 800 3.90 -93.42 35.27
N LEU A 801 4.22 -94.43 34.46
CA LEU A 801 4.06 -94.44 33.01
C LEU A 801 2.79 -95.22 32.62
N VAL A 802 2.03 -94.66 31.68
CA VAL A 802 0.81 -95.28 31.13
C VAL A 802 0.89 -95.21 29.61
N TYR A 803 1.01 -96.35 28.95
CA TYR A 803 1.21 -96.41 27.50
C TYR A 803 0.70 -97.74 26.89
N PRO A 804 0.33 -97.77 25.60
CA PRO A 804 0.10 -96.61 24.73
C PRO A 804 -1.15 -95.82 25.17
N ASN A 805 -1.14 -94.51 24.96
CA ASN A 805 -2.27 -93.62 25.20
C ASN A 805 -2.26 -92.50 24.13
N PRO A 806 -3.21 -92.47 23.18
CA PRO A 806 -4.41 -93.29 23.07
C PRO A 806 -4.14 -94.80 22.88
N SER A 807 -5.06 -95.64 23.34
CA SER A 807 -4.96 -97.10 23.31
C SER A 807 -6.04 -97.73 22.43
N GLN A 808 -5.76 -98.90 21.84
CA GLN A 808 -6.78 -99.72 21.17
C GLN A 808 -7.39 -100.77 22.11
N GLY A 809 -7.64 -100.35 23.36
CA GLY A 809 -8.20 -101.23 24.39
C GLY A 809 -7.19 -102.08 25.15
N LYS A 810 -5.88 -101.90 24.98
CA LYS A 810 -4.86 -102.50 25.86
C LYS A 810 -3.89 -101.43 26.33
N VAL A 811 -3.69 -101.34 27.64
CA VAL A 811 -2.86 -100.31 28.29
C VAL A 811 -1.92 -100.96 29.29
N THR A 812 -0.66 -100.54 29.28
CA THR A 812 0.35 -100.91 30.28
C THR A 812 0.53 -99.77 31.27
N VAL A 813 0.49 -100.10 32.55
CA VAL A 813 0.83 -99.20 33.66
C VAL A 813 2.14 -99.70 34.28
N GLN A 814 3.15 -98.85 34.33
CA GLN A 814 4.49 -99.24 34.79
C GLN A 814 5.10 -98.17 35.71
N LEU A 815 5.72 -98.60 36.81
CA LEU A 815 6.51 -97.73 37.68
C LEU A 815 7.93 -97.59 37.16
N LYS A 816 8.50 -96.38 37.28
CA LYS A 816 9.86 -96.10 36.80
C LYS A 816 10.82 -95.88 37.98
N HIS A 817 11.87 -96.71 38.07
CA HIS A 817 13.00 -96.56 39.01
C HIS A 817 12.65 -96.60 40.51
N THR A 818 11.76 -97.50 40.94
CA THR A 818 11.48 -97.76 42.36
C THR A 818 11.36 -99.26 42.63
N ASP A 819 11.60 -99.69 43.88
CA ASP A 819 11.33 -101.07 44.34
C ASP A 819 9.89 -101.25 44.85
N ALA A 820 9.02 -100.26 44.64
CA ALA A 820 7.63 -100.28 45.08
C ALA A 820 6.74 -101.08 44.12
N GLU A 821 5.63 -101.61 44.63
CA GLU A 821 4.69 -102.43 43.88
C GLU A 821 3.33 -101.74 43.77
N ILE A 822 2.70 -101.84 42.59
CA ILE A 822 1.34 -101.35 42.35
C ILE A 822 0.38 -102.23 43.14
N GLN A 823 -0.37 -101.62 44.06
CA GLN A 823 -1.30 -102.31 44.95
C GLN A 823 -2.70 -102.42 44.34
N SER A 824 -3.15 -101.37 43.65
CA SER A 824 -4.40 -101.41 42.91
C SER A 824 -4.42 -100.48 41.71
N ILE A 825 -5.18 -100.85 40.67
CA ILE A 825 -5.52 -99.97 39.57
C ILE A 825 -7.03 -100.00 39.37
N LYS A 826 -7.67 -98.83 39.45
CA LYS A 826 -9.10 -98.68 39.22
C LYS A 826 -9.33 -97.94 37.91
N VAL A 827 -10.12 -98.52 37.02
CA VAL A 827 -10.57 -97.86 35.80
C VAL A 827 -11.90 -97.18 36.08
N LEU A 828 -11.94 -95.88 35.86
CA LEU A 828 -13.08 -95.01 36.17
C LEU A 828 -13.63 -94.41 34.87
N SER A 829 -14.95 -94.28 34.79
CA SER A 829 -15.57 -93.44 33.76
C SER A 829 -15.23 -91.96 33.99
N VAL A 830 -15.51 -91.11 33.00
CA VAL A 830 -15.35 -89.64 33.15
C VAL A 830 -16.20 -89.04 34.29
N LEU A 831 -17.23 -89.76 34.76
CA LEU A 831 -18.07 -89.36 35.89
C LEU A 831 -17.58 -89.93 37.23
N GLY A 832 -16.41 -90.57 37.28
CA GLY A 832 -15.81 -91.14 38.48
C GLY A 832 -16.40 -92.49 38.91
N LYS A 833 -17.27 -93.11 38.10
CA LYS A 833 -17.82 -94.44 38.39
C LYS A 833 -16.77 -95.51 38.12
N GLU A 834 -16.52 -96.38 39.10
CA GLU A 834 -15.62 -97.52 38.97
C GLU A 834 -16.19 -98.55 37.98
N LEU A 835 -15.40 -98.87 36.95
CA LEU A 835 -15.75 -99.78 35.87
C LEU A 835 -15.05 -101.13 36.01
N SER A 836 -13.79 -101.11 36.45
CA SER A 836 -13.03 -102.30 36.78
C SER A 836 -11.94 -101.99 37.79
N VAL A 837 -11.51 -103.02 38.53
CA VAL A 837 -10.41 -102.93 39.49
C VAL A 837 -9.49 -104.11 39.30
N TRP A 838 -8.21 -103.80 39.28
CA TRP A 838 -7.13 -104.76 39.41
C TRP A 838 -6.46 -104.55 40.78
N GLN A 839 -6.10 -105.64 41.47
CA GLN A 839 -5.35 -105.62 42.72
C GLN A 839 -4.22 -106.66 42.65
N GLY A 840 -3.07 -106.33 43.21
CA GLY A 840 -1.89 -107.19 43.17
C GLY A 840 -0.69 -106.51 43.78
N ALA A 841 0.51 -107.00 43.44
CA ALA A 841 1.77 -106.49 43.93
C ALA A 841 2.81 -106.66 42.81
N GLU A 842 2.74 -105.78 41.81
CA GLU A 842 3.54 -105.87 40.57
C GLU A 842 4.13 -104.50 40.21
N GLN A 843 5.31 -104.46 39.58
CA GLN A 843 5.90 -103.20 39.10
C GLN A 843 5.36 -102.75 37.73
N SER A 844 4.71 -103.65 37.00
CA SER A 844 4.12 -103.39 35.69
C SER A 844 2.88 -104.24 35.48
N VAL A 845 1.78 -103.61 35.09
CA VAL A 845 0.47 -104.25 34.92
C VAL A 845 -0.08 -103.96 33.53
N ASN A 846 -0.48 -105.00 32.82
CA ASN A 846 -1.18 -104.87 31.54
C ASN A 846 -2.69 -105.03 31.77
N LEU A 847 -3.45 -104.01 31.39
CA LEU A 847 -4.90 -103.99 31.47
C LEU A 847 -5.49 -104.19 30.08
N ASP A 848 -6.42 -105.14 29.97
CA ASP A 848 -7.27 -105.30 28.80
C ASP A 848 -8.61 -104.60 29.04
N LEU A 849 -8.82 -103.54 28.28
CA LEU A 849 -9.96 -102.63 28.31
C LEU A 849 -10.73 -102.67 26.99
N SER A 850 -10.50 -103.67 26.12
CA SER A 850 -11.10 -103.73 24.79
C SER A 850 -12.63 -103.89 24.81
N THR A 851 -13.22 -104.16 25.97
CA THR A 851 -14.66 -104.26 26.20
C THR A 851 -15.31 -102.92 26.53
N LEU A 852 -14.52 -101.88 26.82
CA LEU A 852 -15.00 -100.51 27.02
C LEU A 852 -15.23 -99.83 25.66
N ALA A 853 -16.22 -98.94 25.60
CA ALA A 853 -16.48 -98.16 24.41
C ALA A 853 -15.34 -97.16 24.13
N LYS A 854 -15.22 -96.72 22.88
CA LYS A 854 -14.29 -95.65 22.50
C LYS A 854 -14.64 -94.37 23.25
N GLY A 855 -13.64 -93.71 23.84
CA GLY A 855 -13.84 -92.54 24.68
C GLY A 855 -12.71 -92.28 25.68
N VAL A 856 -12.91 -91.28 26.53
CA VAL A 856 -11.94 -90.88 27.58
C VAL A 856 -12.28 -91.58 28.88
N TYR A 857 -11.26 -92.05 29.59
CA TYR A 857 -11.37 -92.71 30.90
C TYR A 857 -10.26 -92.22 31.82
N PHE A 858 -10.38 -92.52 33.11
CA PHE A 858 -9.33 -92.28 34.09
C PHE A 858 -8.91 -93.59 34.73
N ILE A 859 -7.62 -93.72 35.03
CA ILE A 859 -7.11 -94.81 35.84
C ILE A 859 -6.51 -94.24 37.13
N ALA A 860 -7.01 -94.70 38.27
CA ALA A 860 -6.47 -94.41 39.58
C ALA A 860 -5.52 -95.54 39.99
N ILE A 861 -4.25 -95.21 40.20
CA ILE A 861 -3.17 -96.18 40.43
C ILE A 861 -2.65 -95.95 41.84
N SER A 862 -2.77 -96.95 42.70
CA SER A 862 -2.33 -96.90 44.09
C SER A 862 -0.99 -97.63 44.25
N VAL A 863 0.00 -96.93 44.80
CA VAL A 863 1.34 -97.43 45.13
C VAL A 863 1.64 -96.99 46.55
N ALA A 864 1.90 -97.94 47.45
CA ALA A 864 1.91 -97.67 48.90
C ALA A 864 0.65 -96.87 49.34
N ASP A 865 0.80 -95.85 50.18
CA ASP A 865 -0.33 -95.05 50.71
C ASP A 865 -0.77 -93.92 49.76
N GLN A 866 -0.26 -93.87 48.52
CA GLN A 866 -0.55 -92.79 47.56
C GLN A 866 -1.32 -93.32 46.35
N THR A 867 -2.29 -92.52 45.87
CA THR A 867 -3.06 -92.83 44.66
C THR A 867 -2.92 -91.69 43.65
N THR A 868 -2.49 -92.03 42.43
CA THR A 868 -2.32 -91.09 41.31
C THR A 868 -3.38 -91.35 40.24
N LEU A 869 -3.99 -90.30 39.72
CA LEU A 869 -4.96 -90.40 38.62
C LEU A 869 -4.29 -90.05 37.29
N LYS A 870 -4.50 -90.87 36.25
CA LYS A 870 -4.04 -90.61 34.88
C LYS A 870 -5.21 -90.71 33.90
N ARG A 871 -5.26 -89.79 32.93
CA ARG A 871 -6.24 -89.82 31.84
C ARG A 871 -5.79 -90.79 30.76
N ILE A 872 -6.69 -91.63 30.27
CA ILE A 872 -6.47 -92.48 29.10
C ILE A 872 -7.56 -92.29 28.06
N VAL A 873 -7.21 -92.47 26.79
CA VAL A 873 -8.13 -92.41 25.65
C VAL A 873 -8.17 -93.79 24.99
N ILE A 874 -9.37 -94.31 24.73
CA ILE A 874 -9.58 -95.55 23.97
C ILE A 874 -10.12 -95.16 22.59
N GLU A 875 -9.39 -95.55 21.53
CA GLU A 875 -9.70 -95.21 20.13
C GLU A 875 -10.36 -96.32 19.32
#